data_AF-A0A3N5RUX1-F1
#
_entry.id   AF-A0A3N5RUX1-F1
#
_cell.length_a   1.000
_cell.length_b   1.000
_cell.length_c   1.000
_cell.angle_alpha   90.00
_cell.angle_beta   90.00
_cell.angle_gamma   90.00
#
_symmetry.space_group_name_H-M   'P 1'
#
loop_
_entity.id
_entity.type
_entity.pdbx_description
1 polymer ?
#
loop_
_entity_poly.entity_id
_entity_poly.type
_entity_poly.pdbx_seq_one_letter_code
_entity_poly.pdbx_strand_id
1 'polypeptide(L)'
;MAATEPNNRGNWNSKYMRFMIPILVMALLSTWLAFKPSFLASAQPVLTIEPITWNIVSLDSEDPDSGPNEYPIGFRVCNAIGADSANNLEVTMSPVVGQTDTDINVTSPTTQLLANLPANTCHDFYYDVTINRAAGALDATKLFMVTAESDDGTSVSVDFPINIVVRGMTTSNQLQVLELDGPLAVTVGQTVSYTLTATTGNLAFGSLIHFLEDSGDIFELTAVDATYQNPTGTTSDSTWIDACSWQLNPDAANPNTCTTTDTISGQVTVTFDMRVTGTGDSTLRAVLFGLQDTDAADDQAYLYNNNYDTDTTRLLVTSQAGATPTATVTGTVTPGTTTATVTSTTTAPTPTFTGTITPNPGATKSVLPAQAGIGQNFAFTIRLTNDGTAPSLNVVLTDSIASYTYLDILSVTTSQGSQTINGRTTTVSIGTINPGQIVTVVITIRVNNTATGTRTPCNRVTVTFNGGTRTSNQVCFRVVSSSTVPGTGQRVYDPKPEEPTGPLALLSIAFGLLGLLSLRLAVWAWKNHRDALRWYLGAGTVLGLTALILGSCTFGLFDRNVEGGDLALTMEAGEAVDGIDTEPTATLNPLAIMPAYLFATPVVEETLPAYPIPTPPAQATTIPAVPQSPDTSAVTRIIIPSLDVDTNVAYVPFDGNTWPIQGLRQEVAWLGDTSWPGLGGNTGLAGHVTLRGIGNGPFRYIMDLRLGDVVELHTERNVYKYEVSEKLVIDETDLSVLEKSDSSRITMITCVDWNETLGIYLRRLAVTADLVEVRGLHERGSEVSMNP
;
A
#
# COMPACT_ATOMS: atom_id res chain seq x y z
N MET A 1 -66.45 77.40 -1.68
CA MET A 1 -66.75 76.17 -0.91
C MET A 1 -65.74 75.13 -1.34
N ALA A 2 -64.97 74.64 -0.37
CA ALA A 2 -63.78 73.81 -0.57
C ALA A 2 -64.13 72.41 -1.11
N ALA A 3 -63.35 71.95 -2.08
CA ALA A 3 -63.34 70.60 -2.59
C ALA A 3 -62.42 69.73 -1.72
N THR A 4 -62.94 68.59 -1.27
CA THR A 4 -62.18 67.51 -0.62
C THR A 4 -62.04 66.36 -1.61
N GLU A 5 -60.80 66.05 -2.02
CA GLU A 5 -60.43 64.80 -2.68
C GLU A 5 -60.20 63.68 -1.64
N PRO A 6 -60.54 62.41 -1.96
CA PRO A 6 -60.26 61.28 -1.09
C PRO A 6 -58.84 60.72 -1.31
N ASN A 7 -58.22 60.36 -0.18
CA ASN A 7 -56.83 59.91 -0.06
C ASN A 7 -56.68 58.45 -0.53
N ASN A 8 -56.02 58.26 -1.68
CA ASN A 8 -55.81 56.96 -2.32
C ASN A 8 -54.54 56.28 -1.78
N ARG A 9 -54.61 55.66 -0.59
CA ARG A 9 -53.56 54.73 -0.12
C ARG A 9 -53.73 53.38 -0.81
N GLY A 10 -53.38 53.33 -2.08
CA GLY A 10 -53.39 52.14 -2.91
C GLY A 10 -52.03 51.85 -3.52
N ASN A 11 -51.50 50.65 -3.22
CA ASN A 11 -50.87 49.78 -4.23
C ASN A 11 -49.39 49.98 -4.62
N TRP A 12 -48.50 50.32 -3.70
CA TRP A 12 -47.04 50.29 -3.96
C TRP A 12 -46.36 48.94 -3.66
N ASN A 13 -46.98 48.04 -2.88
CA ASN A 13 -46.37 46.75 -2.50
C ASN A 13 -46.49 45.63 -3.56
N SER A 14 -47.26 45.80 -4.65
CA SER A 14 -47.50 44.70 -5.60
C SER A 14 -46.61 44.71 -6.85
N LYS A 15 -45.99 45.85 -7.22
CA LYS A 15 -45.24 45.95 -8.48
C LYS A 15 -43.83 45.35 -8.40
N TYR A 16 -43.11 45.52 -7.29
CA TYR A 16 -41.78 44.92 -7.11
C TYR A 16 -41.84 43.44 -6.70
N MET A 17 -42.87 43.05 -5.95
CA MET A 17 -43.10 41.66 -5.55
C MET A 17 -43.47 40.75 -6.75
N ARG A 18 -44.08 41.31 -7.81
CA ARG A 18 -44.41 40.59 -9.06
C ARG A 18 -43.21 40.28 -9.96
N PHE A 19 -42.11 41.02 -9.83
CA PHE A 19 -40.87 40.74 -10.57
C PHE A 19 -39.88 39.89 -9.76
N MET A 20 -39.94 39.94 -8.42
CA MET A 20 -39.06 39.14 -7.56
C MET A 20 -39.47 37.67 -7.45
N ILE A 21 -40.76 37.35 -7.40
CA ILE A 21 -41.22 35.95 -7.30
C ILE A 21 -40.72 35.08 -8.47
N PRO A 22 -40.80 35.48 -9.76
CA PRO A 22 -40.28 34.66 -10.86
C PRO A 22 -38.74 34.57 -10.88
N ILE A 23 -38.02 35.57 -10.36
CA ILE A 23 -36.55 35.54 -10.23
C ILE A 23 -36.14 34.61 -9.08
N LEU A 24 -36.87 34.63 -7.97
CA LEU A 24 -36.64 33.75 -6.82
C LEU A 24 -37.06 32.30 -7.13
N VAL A 25 -38.11 32.12 -7.93
CA VAL A 25 -38.53 30.82 -8.47
C VAL A 25 -37.55 30.32 -9.54
N MET A 26 -37.02 31.17 -10.43
CA MET A 26 -35.95 30.76 -11.36
C MET A 26 -34.63 30.48 -10.67
N ALA A 27 -34.29 31.21 -9.59
CA ALA A 27 -33.13 30.92 -8.75
C ALA A 27 -33.32 29.62 -7.95
N LEU A 28 -34.54 29.31 -7.48
CA LEU A 28 -34.88 28.04 -6.85
C LEU A 28 -34.96 26.88 -7.85
N LEU A 29 -35.41 27.12 -9.09
CA LEU A 29 -35.44 26.10 -10.15
C LEU A 29 -34.04 25.84 -10.71
N SER A 30 -33.17 26.85 -10.77
CA SER A 30 -31.78 26.69 -11.20
C SER A 30 -30.93 26.03 -10.13
N THR A 31 -31.21 26.23 -8.83
CA THR A 31 -30.62 25.42 -7.76
C THR A 31 -31.16 23.98 -7.76
N TRP A 32 -32.42 23.76 -8.15
CA TRP A 32 -32.99 22.41 -8.30
C TRP A 32 -32.48 21.65 -9.54
N LEU A 33 -32.19 22.34 -10.65
CA LEU A 33 -31.57 21.73 -11.85
C LEU A 33 -30.05 21.55 -11.72
N ALA A 34 -29.38 22.32 -10.85
CA ALA A 34 -27.97 22.13 -10.49
C ALA A 34 -27.77 21.05 -9.41
N PHE A 35 -28.79 20.78 -8.58
CA PHE A 35 -28.94 19.53 -7.84
C PHE A 35 -29.45 18.44 -8.78
N LYS A 36 -28.60 17.98 -9.71
CA LYS A 36 -28.61 16.53 -9.95
C LYS A 36 -28.33 15.92 -8.58
N PRO A 37 -29.04 14.88 -8.12
CA PRO A 37 -28.58 14.14 -6.96
C PRO A 37 -27.16 13.72 -7.31
N SER A 38 -26.18 14.39 -6.69
CA SER A 38 -24.85 13.86 -6.58
C SER A 38 -25.10 12.47 -6.05
N PHE A 39 -24.74 11.44 -6.82
CA PHE A 39 -24.47 10.16 -6.21
C PHE A 39 -23.62 10.49 -4.99
N LEU A 40 -24.09 10.09 -3.80
CA LEU A 40 -23.31 10.19 -2.59
C LEU A 40 -21.89 9.77 -2.97
N ALA A 41 -20.91 10.67 -2.83
CA ALA A 41 -19.53 10.24 -2.86
C ALA A 41 -19.43 9.22 -1.73
N SER A 42 -19.27 7.94 -2.07
CA SER A 42 -19.06 6.88 -1.09
C SER A 42 -17.79 7.26 -0.32
N ALA A 43 -17.87 7.37 0.99
CA ALA A 43 -16.72 7.71 1.81
C ALA A 43 -15.80 6.49 1.84
N GLN A 44 -14.72 6.44 1.05
CA GLN A 44 -13.84 5.25 1.03
C GLN A 44 -13.32 4.90 2.44
N PRO A 45 -13.00 3.63 2.73
CA PRO A 45 -12.31 3.27 3.97
C PRO A 45 -11.01 4.03 4.12
N VAL A 46 -10.66 4.37 5.35
CA VAL A 46 -9.41 5.04 5.69
C VAL A 46 -8.74 4.19 6.76
N LEU A 47 -7.73 3.44 6.35
CA LEU A 47 -7.08 2.43 7.20
C LEU A 47 -5.78 2.95 7.79
N THR A 48 -5.48 2.54 9.02
CA THR A 48 -4.17 2.66 9.66
C THR A 48 -3.70 1.29 10.12
N ILE A 49 -2.39 1.07 10.16
CA ILE A 49 -1.80 -0.18 10.64
C ILE A 49 -0.61 0.12 11.56
N GLU A 50 -0.58 -0.49 12.73
CA GLU A 50 0.51 -0.34 13.71
C GLU A 50 0.93 -1.69 14.29
N PRO A 51 2.23 -1.93 14.54
CA PRO A 51 2.68 -3.10 15.28
C PRO A 51 2.21 -3.03 16.73
N ILE A 52 1.65 -4.13 17.23
CA ILE A 52 1.23 -4.24 18.63
C ILE A 52 2.09 -5.23 19.41
N THR A 53 3.02 -5.92 18.77
CA THR A 53 3.95 -6.86 19.44
C THR A 53 5.38 -6.35 19.40
N TRP A 54 6.17 -6.81 20.35
CA TRP A 54 7.60 -6.55 20.33
C TRP A 54 8.25 -7.27 19.13
N ASN A 55 9.31 -6.68 18.58
CA ASN A 55 10.02 -7.23 17.43
C ASN A 55 11.21 -8.13 17.83
N ILE A 56 11.48 -8.27 19.14
CA ILE A 56 12.45 -9.22 19.67
C ILE A 56 11.77 -10.56 19.94
N VAL A 57 12.32 -11.60 19.33
CA VAL A 57 12.02 -13.02 19.57
C VAL A 57 13.28 -13.69 20.12
N SER A 58 13.25 -14.97 20.49
CA SER A 58 14.46 -15.61 21.00
C SER A 58 14.57 -17.11 20.78
N LEU A 59 15.72 -17.61 21.20
CA LEU A 59 15.91 -18.97 21.71
C LEU A 59 16.59 -18.92 23.09
N ASP A 60 16.50 -20.00 23.86
CA ASP A 60 17.33 -20.16 25.05
C ASP A 60 18.81 -20.19 24.64
N SER A 61 19.61 -19.34 25.30
CA SER A 61 21.01 -19.09 24.94
C SER A 61 21.94 -20.23 25.36
N GLU A 62 21.59 -20.98 26.40
CA GLU A 62 22.39 -22.11 26.91
C GLU A 62 21.96 -23.43 26.27
N ASP A 63 20.68 -23.56 25.92
CA ASP A 63 20.11 -24.72 25.24
C ASP A 63 19.05 -24.32 24.19
N PRO A 64 19.45 -24.03 22.93
CA PRO A 64 18.52 -23.62 21.86
C PRO A 64 17.41 -24.64 21.55
N ASP A 65 17.54 -25.89 22.01
CA ASP A 65 16.51 -26.91 21.88
C ASP A 65 15.40 -26.81 22.96
N SER A 66 15.63 -26.01 24.01
CA SER A 66 14.73 -25.73 25.13
C SER A 66 14.08 -24.33 25.02
N GLY A 67 13.09 -24.06 25.87
CA GLY A 67 12.40 -22.77 25.93
C GLY A 67 11.43 -22.52 24.76
N PRO A 68 10.82 -21.33 24.66
CA PRO A 68 9.94 -20.96 23.56
C PRO A 68 10.70 -20.79 22.24
N ASN A 69 10.05 -21.13 21.13
CA ASN A 69 10.54 -20.84 19.77
C ASN A 69 9.43 -20.40 18.81
N GLU A 70 8.22 -20.18 19.31
CA GLU A 70 7.06 -19.73 18.54
C GLU A 70 6.53 -18.46 19.18
N TYR A 71 6.34 -17.43 18.37
CA TYR A 71 6.00 -16.10 18.84
C TYR A 71 4.89 -15.50 17.98
N PRO A 72 3.81 -14.99 18.60
CA PRO A 72 2.78 -14.26 17.85
C PRO A 72 3.29 -12.85 17.54
N ILE A 73 3.33 -12.48 16.26
CA ILE A 73 3.65 -11.13 15.78
C ILE A 73 2.37 -10.46 15.31
N GLY A 74 1.99 -9.38 15.99
CA GLY A 74 0.66 -8.76 15.89
C GLY A 74 0.67 -7.37 15.26
N PHE A 75 -0.38 -7.08 14.49
CA PHE A 75 -0.65 -5.77 13.90
C PHE A 75 -2.10 -5.38 14.12
N ARG A 76 -2.32 -4.16 14.59
CA ARG A 76 -3.66 -3.58 14.73
C ARG A 76 -4.00 -2.78 13.49
N VAL A 77 -5.10 -3.13 12.84
CA VAL A 77 -5.64 -2.38 11.71
C VAL A 77 -6.92 -1.67 12.14
N CYS A 78 -6.94 -0.35 12.01
CA CYS A 78 -8.09 0.48 12.37
C CYS A 78 -8.70 1.15 11.15
N ASN A 79 -10.01 1.33 11.16
CA ASN A 79 -10.74 2.12 10.17
C ASN A 79 -11.22 3.43 10.78
N ALA A 80 -10.94 4.56 10.12
CA ALA A 80 -11.14 5.88 10.67
C ALA A 80 -12.62 6.24 10.92
N ILE A 81 -12.82 7.24 11.77
CA ILE A 81 -14.14 7.79 12.06
C ILE A 81 -14.71 8.44 10.79
N GLY A 82 -15.93 8.04 10.41
CA GLY A 82 -16.67 8.63 9.29
C GLY A 82 -16.32 8.06 7.90
N ALA A 83 -15.46 7.04 7.83
CA ALA A 83 -15.19 6.27 6.61
C ALA A 83 -16.28 5.21 6.34
N ASP A 84 -16.33 4.63 5.13
CA ASP A 84 -17.13 3.42 4.87
C ASP A 84 -16.45 2.19 5.49
N SER A 85 -17.19 1.09 5.63
CA SER A 85 -16.63 -0.17 6.13
C SER A 85 -15.68 -0.78 5.10
N ALA A 86 -14.50 -1.20 5.54
CA ALA A 86 -13.55 -1.95 4.70
C ALA A 86 -14.04 -3.39 4.57
N ASN A 87 -14.51 -3.79 3.40
CA ASN A 87 -15.02 -5.14 3.17
C ASN A 87 -13.93 -6.03 2.58
N ASN A 88 -13.93 -7.31 2.97
CA ASN A 88 -12.95 -8.32 2.57
C ASN A 88 -11.51 -7.81 2.74
N LEU A 89 -11.23 -7.26 3.92
CA LEU A 89 -9.93 -6.74 4.28
C LEU A 89 -8.91 -7.90 4.29
N GLU A 90 -7.91 -7.80 3.43
CA GLU A 90 -6.78 -8.69 3.32
C GLU A 90 -5.57 -8.05 3.99
N VAL A 91 -5.07 -8.66 5.06
CA VAL A 91 -3.83 -8.23 5.71
C VAL A 91 -2.76 -9.26 5.38
N THR A 92 -1.65 -8.82 4.79
CA THR A 92 -0.56 -9.68 4.35
C THR A 92 0.75 -9.26 5.01
N MET A 93 1.36 -10.17 5.76
CA MET A 93 2.73 -10.07 6.25
C MET A 93 3.66 -10.82 5.32
N SER A 94 4.57 -10.10 4.67
CA SER A 94 5.50 -10.67 3.70
C SER A 94 6.94 -10.26 4.01
N PRO A 95 7.93 -11.16 3.84
CA PRO A 95 9.32 -10.78 4.01
C PRO A 95 9.70 -9.75 2.94
N VAL A 96 10.48 -8.75 3.33
CA VAL A 96 11.03 -7.76 2.39
C VAL A 96 11.85 -8.49 1.32
N VAL A 97 11.75 -8.04 0.07
CA VAL A 97 12.47 -8.65 -1.06
C VAL A 97 13.97 -8.73 -0.75
N GLY A 98 14.54 -9.94 -0.88
CA GLY A 98 15.96 -10.20 -0.61
C GLY A 98 16.27 -10.73 0.79
N GLN A 99 15.28 -10.82 1.68
CA GLN A 99 15.42 -11.50 2.97
C GLN A 99 15.50 -13.02 2.77
N THR A 100 16.72 -13.57 2.88
CA THR A 100 16.99 -15.01 2.69
C THR A 100 17.17 -15.78 3.98
N ASP A 101 17.06 -15.12 5.14
CA ASP A 101 17.17 -15.77 6.44
C ASP A 101 16.08 -16.85 6.57
N THR A 102 16.52 -18.09 6.79
CA THR A 102 15.66 -19.26 6.88
C THR A 102 15.32 -19.61 8.32
N ASP A 103 15.90 -18.92 9.31
CA ASP A 103 15.75 -19.21 10.72
C ASP A 103 14.53 -18.54 11.33
N ILE A 104 14.04 -17.45 10.72
CA ILE A 104 12.76 -16.81 11.08
C ILE A 104 11.68 -17.18 10.04
N ASN A 105 10.68 -17.97 10.44
CA ASN A 105 9.63 -18.49 9.56
C ASN A 105 8.23 -18.10 10.03
N VAL A 106 7.41 -17.55 9.14
CA VAL A 106 5.97 -17.37 9.39
C VAL A 106 5.29 -18.70 9.11
N THR A 107 4.70 -19.32 10.12
CA THR A 107 4.06 -20.64 10.05
C THR A 107 2.55 -20.56 9.92
N SER A 108 1.95 -19.46 10.38
CA SER A 108 0.56 -19.14 10.06
C SER A 108 0.39 -18.68 8.60
N PRO A 109 -0.84 -18.60 8.07
CA PRO A 109 -1.08 -18.00 6.77
C PRO A 109 -0.52 -16.57 6.73
N THR A 110 0.39 -16.29 5.79
CA THR A 110 0.98 -14.95 5.57
C THR A 110 -0.05 -13.90 5.16
N THR A 111 -1.24 -14.33 4.80
CA THR A 111 -2.37 -13.48 4.43
C THR A 111 -3.58 -13.91 5.25
N GLN A 112 -4.14 -12.97 6.01
CA GLN A 112 -5.35 -13.14 6.82
C GLN A 112 -6.48 -12.28 6.26
N LEU A 113 -7.71 -12.77 6.42
CA LEU A 113 -8.90 -12.15 5.83
C LEU A 113 -9.89 -11.78 6.92
N LEU A 114 -10.36 -10.55 6.88
CA LEU A 114 -11.48 -10.08 7.68
C LEU A 114 -12.61 -9.63 6.76
N ALA A 115 -13.77 -10.30 6.86
CA ALA A 115 -14.90 -10.06 5.95
C ALA A 115 -15.39 -8.60 5.96
N ASN A 116 -15.31 -7.92 7.09
CA ASN A 116 -15.71 -6.53 7.23
C ASN A 116 -15.04 -5.90 8.46
N LEU A 117 -14.42 -4.73 8.28
CA LEU A 117 -13.99 -3.82 9.32
C LEU A 117 -14.83 -2.54 9.28
N PRO A 118 -15.82 -2.40 10.18
CA PRO A 118 -16.67 -1.22 10.26
C PRO A 118 -15.90 0.07 10.55
N ALA A 119 -16.49 1.21 10.21
CA ALA A 119 -15.94 2.52 10.56
C ALA A 119 -15.77 2.66 12.08
N ASN A 120 -14.70 3.32 12.52
CA ASN A 120 -14.37 3.50 13.94
C ASN A 120 -14.22 2.18 14.71
N THR A 121 -13.69 1.15 14.06
CA THR A 121 -13.33 -0.12 14.72
C THR A 121 -11.93 -0.54 14.32
N CYS A 122 -11.29 -1.31 15.20
CA CYS A 122 -9.99 -1.92 14.98
C CYS A 122 -10.10 -3.44 15.06
N HIS A 123 -9.19 -4.13 14.39
CA HIS A 123 -9.02 -5.57 14.49
C HIS A 123 -7.54 -5.91 14.53
N ASP A 124 -7.18 -6.85 15.38
CA ASP A 124 -5.81 -7.28 15.60
C ASP A 124 -5.55 -8.56 14.81
N PHE A 125 -4.47 -8.58 14.06
CA PHE A 125 -4.03 -9.71 13.25
C PHE A 125 -2.72 -10.25 13.80
N TYR A 126 -2.69 -11.52 14.22
CA TYR A 126 -1.51 -12.16 14.78
C TYR A 126 -0.96 -13.23 13.84
N TYR A 127 0.33 -13.18 13.56
CA TYR A 127 1.05 -14.13 12.71
C TYR A 127 2.01 -14.96 13.57
N ASP A 128 1.91 -16.28 13.47
CA ASP A 128 2.81 -17.17 14.20
C ASP A 128 4.16 -17.20 13.50
N VAL A 129 5.19 -16.79 14.23
CA VAL A 129 6.59 -16.82 13.80
C VAL A 129 7.33 -17.89 14.59
N THR A 130 7.78 -18.92 13.88
CA THR A 130 8.59 -20.00 14.43
C THR A 130 10.06 -19.78 14.09
N ILE A 131 10.89 -19.89 15.13
CA ILE A 131 12.35 -19.81 15.02
C ILE A 131 12.91 -21.23 14.88
N ASN A 132 13.79 -21.43 13.90
CA ASN A 132 14.54 -22.67 13.78
C ASN A 132 15.47 -22.81 14.98
N ARG A 133 15.36 -23.93 15.70
CA ARG A 133 16.24 -24.25 16.83
C ARG A 133 17.64 -24.58 16.32
N ALA A 134 18.49 -23.57 16.29
CA ALA A 134 19.90 -23.69 15.92
C ALA A 134 20.70 -22.60 16.62
N ALA A 135 21.90 -22.92 17.08
CA ALA A 135 22.80 -21.91 17.65
C ALA A 135 23.14 -20.77 16.65
N GLY A 136 23.08 -21.06 15.34
CA GLY A 136 23.27 -20.06 14.28
C GLY A 136 22.08 -19.12 14.05
N ALA A 137 20.92 -19.42 14.67
CA ALA A 137 19.74 -18.57 14.61
C ALA A 137 19.79 -17.41 15.62
N LEU A 138 20.70 -17.46 16.61
CA LEU A 138 20.95 -16.32 17.49
C LEU A 138 21.49 -15.14 16.65
N ASP A 139 20.95 -13.95 16.88
CA ASP A 139 21.17 -12.73 16.08
C ASP A 139 20.67 -12.76 14.63
N ALA A 140 19.90 -13.79 14.25
CA ALA A 140 19.17 -13.79 13.00
C ALA A 140 18.22 -12.58 12.95
N THR A 141 18.14 -11.95 11.78
CA THR A 141 17.28 -10.79 11.55
C THR A 141 16.53 -10.94 10.25
N LYS A 142 15.25 -10.55 10.26
CA LYS A 142 14.42 -10.62 9.06
C LYS A 142 13.39 -9.50 9.06
N LEU A 143 13.42 -8.70 7.99
CA LEU A 143 12.47 -7.61 7.78
C LEU A 143 11.17 -8.11 7.14
N PHE A 144 10.04 -7.67 7.66
CA PHE A 144 8.72 -7.94 7.11
C PHE A 144 7.98 -6.64 6.81
N MET A 145 7.31 -6.60 5.66
CA MET A 145 6.31 -5.58 5.34
C MET A 145 4.92 -6.15 5.55
N VAL A 146 4.08 -5.36 6.21
CA VAL A 146 2.67 -5.68 6.39
C VAL A 146 1.82 -4.68 5.64
N THR A 147 0.92 -5.20 4.83
CA THR A 147 0.01 -4.43 3.98
C THR A 147 -1.42 -4.89 4.25
N ALA A 148 -2.32 -3.94 4.50
CA ALA A 148 -3.75 -4.18 4.58
C ALA A 148 -4.44 -3.59 3.34
N GLU A 149 -5.24 -4.39 2.65
CA GLU A 149 -5.94 -4.01 1.41
C GLU A 149 -7.42 -4.43 1.49
N SER A 150 -8.35 -3.55 1.12
CA SER A 150 -9.78 -3.86 1.03
C SER A 150 -10.28 -3.89 -0.41
N ASP A 151 -11.44 -4.52 -0.64
CA ASP A 151 -12.02 -4.75 -1.98
C ASP A 151 -12.31 -3.48 -2.80
N ASP A 152 -12.43 -2.34 -2.14
CA ASP A 152 -12.59 -1.03 -2.77
C ASP A 152 -11.26 -0.43 -3.27
N GLY A 153 -10.14 -1.11 -3.02
CA GLY A 153 -8.81 -0.70 -3.43
C GLY A 153 -8.11 0.24 -2.44
N THR A 154 -8.68 0.46 -1.24
CA THR A 154 -7.93 1.09 -0.15
C THR A 154 -6.82 0.14 0.30
N SER A 155 -5.59 0.64 0.30
CA SER A 155 -4.42 -0.10 0.79
C SER A 155 -3.58 0.78 1.70
N VAL A 156 -3.14 0.23 2.83
CA VAL A 156 -2.19 0.85 3.76
C VAL A 156 -1.09 -0.14 4.08
N SER A 157 0.11 0.34 4.33
CA SER A 157 1.22 -0.47 4.84
C SER A 157 1.80 0.17 6.08
N VAL A 158 2.50 -0.62 6.89
CA VAL A 158 3.30 -0.09 8.01
C VAL A 158 4.29 0.97 7.50
N ASP A 159 4.53 2.00 8.32
CA ASP A 159 5.39 3.14 7.95
C ASP A 159 6.84 2.72 7.70
N PHE A 160 7.28 1.64 8.35
CA PHE A 160 8.58 1.01 8.17
C PHE A 160 8.44 -0.51 8.29
N PRO A 161 9.29 -1.31 7.62
CA PRO A 161 9.29 -2.76 7.80
C PRO A 161 9.61 -3.12 9.26
N ILE A 162 8.90 -4.09 9.82
CA ILE A 162 9.25 -4.61 11.15
C ILE A 162 10.52 -5.46 11.04
N ASN A 163 11.49 -5.21 11.90
CA ASN A 163 12.72 -5.98 11.98
C ASN A 163 12.60 -7.04 13.08
N ILE A 164 12.26 -8.28 12.71
CA ILE A 164 12.25 -9.37 13.69
C ILE A 164 13.70 -9.76 13.98
N VAL A 165 14.08 -9.75 15.25
CA VAL A 165 15.45 -10.06 15.69
C VAL A 165 15.42 -11.16 16.73
N VAL A 166 16.20 -12.22 16.49
CA VAL A 166 16.39 -13.30 17.46
C VAL A 166 17.48 -12.91 18.45
N ARG A 167 17.15 -12.87 19.74
CA ARG A 167 18.11 -12.69 20.84
C ARG A 167 18.29 -13.98 21.62
N GLY A 168 19.40 -14.11 22.33
CA GLY A 168 19.56 -15.16 23.33
C GLY A 168 18.78 -14.80 24.59
N MET A 169 18.01 -15.73 25.15
CA MET A 169 17.34 -15.56 26.44
C MET A 169 17.94 -16.48 27.50
N THR A 170 17.80 -16.09 28.77
CA THR A 170 18.16 -16.92 29.92
C THR A 170 16.97 -17.08 30.86
N THR A 171 16.79 -18.25 31.46
CA THR A 171 15.74 -18.45 32.47
C THR A 171 16.01 -17.62 33.73
N SER A 172 14.96 -17.06 34.33
CA SER A 172 15.07 -16.31 35.59
C SER A 172 14.15 -16.85 36.67
N ASN A 173 14.71 -17.07 37.87
CA ASN A 173 13.94 -17.46 39.06
C ASN A 173 13.06 -16.32 39.62
N GLN A 174 13.19 -15.11 39.11
CA GLN A 174 12.34 -13.97 39.49
C GLN A 174 11.14 -13.81 38.56
N LEU A 175 11.26 -14.27 37.31
CA LEU A 175 10.18 -14.21 36.32
C LEU A 175 9.44 -15.55 36.33
N GLN A 176 8.21 -15.57 36.83
CA GLN A 176 7.47 -16.82 37.02
C GLN A 176 5.99 -16.65 36.71
N VAL A 177 5.42 -17.66 36.06
CA VAL A 177 3.97 -17.82 35.95
C VAL A 177 3.45 -18.45 37.24
N LEU A 178 2.51 -17.78 37.89
CA LEU A 178 1.91 -18.22 39.15
C LEU A 178 0.68 -19.11 38.90
N GLU A 179 -0.14 -18.76 37.93
CA GLU A 179 -1.39 -19.44 37.61
C GLU A 179 -1.78 -19.20 36.15
N LEU A 180 -2.30 -20.24 35.50
CA LEU A 180 -3.00 -20.15 34.23
C LEU A 180 -4.36 -20.81 34.40
N ASP A 181 -5.44 -20.04 34.33
CA ASP A 181 -6.80 -20.50 34.56
C ASP A 181 -7.69 -20.32 33.32
N GLY A 182 -8.69 -21.19 33.17
CA GLY A 182 -9.67 -21.12 32.09
C GLY A 182 -10.36 -22.46 31.79
N PRO A 183 -11.28 -22.48 30.81
CA PRO A 183 -12.05 -23.68 30.50
C PRO A 183 -11.20 -24.78 29.84
N LEU A 184 -11.28 -25.99 30.40
CA LEU A 184 -10.59 -27.20 29.90
C LEU A 184 -11.37 -27.94 28.79
N ALA A 185 -12.66 -27.69 28.67
CA ALA A 185 -13.53 -28.32 27.68
C ALA A 185 -14.28 -27.22 26.92
N VAL A 186 -14.00 -27.12 25.63
CA VAL A 186 -14.48 -26.05 24.77
C VAL A 186 -15.13 -26.60 23.51
N THR A 187 -15.84 -25.75 22.78
CA THR A 187 -16.56 -26.14 21.56
C THR A 187 -16.19 -25.21 20.42
N VAL A 188 -16.00 -25.76 19.21
CA VAL A 188 -15.70 -24.98 18.00
C VAL A 188 -16.71 -23.85 17.81
N GLY A 189 -16.20 -22.64 17.57
CA GLY A 189 -16.98 -21.42 17.38
C GLY A 189 -17.28 -20.63 18.67
N GLN A 190 -16.94 -21.18 19.85
CA GLN A 190 -17.03 -20.46 21.12
C GLN A 190 -15.85 -19.49 21.28
N THR A 191 -16.08 -18.32 21.87
CA THR A 191 -15.02 -17.46 22.42
C THR A 191 -14.91 -17.72 23.92
N VAL A 192 -13.70 -18.00 24.39
CA VAL A 192 -13.37 -18.33 25.78
C VAL A 192 -12.22 -17.45 26.27
N SER A 193 -12.21 -17.16 27.56
CA SER A 193 -11.17 -16.35 28.18
C SER A 193 -10.24 -17.23 29.03
N TYR A 194 -8.94 -17.01 28.90
CA TYR A 194 -7.89 -17.61 29.74
C TYR A 194 -7.17 -16.51 30.51
N THR A 195 -6.98 -16.70 31.81
CA THR A 195 -6.33 -15.71 32.67
C THR A 195 -4.97 -16.23 33.14
N LEU A 196 -3.92 -15.49 32.78
CA LEU A 196 -2.55 -15.69 33.22
C LEU A 196 -2.25 -14.73 34.38
N THR A 197 -1.79 -15.28 35.51
CA THR A 197 -1.21 -14.51 36.60
C THR A 197 0.27 -14.86 36.71
N ALA A 198 1.13 -13.84 36.71
CA ALA A 198 2.58 -14.00 36.78
C ALA A 198 3.23 -12.93 37.67
N THR A 199 4.54 -13.06 37.91
CA THR A 199 5.33 -12.10 38.69
C THR A 199 6.69 -11.87 38.05
N THR A 200 7.16 -10.62 38.11
CA THR A 200 8.55 -10.26 37.77
C THR A 200 9.49 -10.32 38.98
N GLY A 201 8.98 -10.72 40.14
CA GLY A 201 9.75 -10.77 41.39
C GLY A 201 10.24 -9.38 41.80
N ASN A 202 11.54 -9.25 42.07
CA ASN A 202 12.18 -7.96 42.35
C ASN A 202 12.79 -7.29 41.10
N LEU A 203 12.60 -7.87 39.92
CA LEU A 203 13.14 -7.34 38.69
C LEU A 203 12.17 -6.36 38.04
N ALA A 204 12.73 -5.35 37.39
CA ALA A 204 12.03 -4.39 36.58
C ALA A 204 12.38 -4.64 35.11
N PHE A 205 11.44 -4.36 34.22
CA PHE A 205 11.55 -4.66 32.80
C PHE A 205 11.21 -3.42 31.96
N GLY A 206 12.05 -3.07 30.98
CA GLY A 206 11.77 -2.00 30.02
C GLY A 206 10.73 -2.41 28.95
N SER A 207 10.62 -3.71 28.70
CA SER A 207 9.60 -4.32 27.84
C SER A 207 9.28 -5.72 28.33
N LEU A 208 8.00 -6.12 28.25
CA LEU A 208 7.54 -7.44 28.66
C LEU A 208 6.51 -7.98 27.65
N ILE A 209 6.68 -9.23 27.25
CA ILE A 209 5.75 -10.00 26.42
C ILE A 209 5.10 -11.09 27.25
N HIS A 210 3.82 -11.30 27.03
CA HIS A 210 3.02 -12.38 27.60
C HIS A 210 2.11 -12.97 26.52
N PHE A 211 2.16 -14.29 26.34
CA PHE A 211 1.29 -14.99 25.38
C PHE A 211 1.08 -16.45 25.78
N LEU A 212 0.15 -17.11 25.08
CA LEU A 212 -0.11 -18.54 25.20
C LEU A 212 0.31 -19.23 23.89
N GLU A 213 1.21 -20.19 23.95
CA GLU A 213 1.48 -21.11 22.84
C GLU A 213 0.32 -22.11 22.75
N ASP A 214 -0.19 -22.35 21.53
CA ASP A 214 -1.24 -23.32 21.24
C ASP A 214 -0.65 -24.50 20.46
N SER A 215 -0.39 -25.62 21.12
CA SER A 215 0.24 -26.78 20.46
C SER A 215 -0.66 -27.48 19.43
N GLY A 216 -1.95 -27.16 19.38
CA GLY A 216 -2.95 -27.83 18.56
C GLY A 216 -3.50 -26.98 17.42
N ASP A 217 -3.09 -25.71 17.32
CA ASP A 217 -3.61 -24.71 16.37
C ASP A 217 -5.16 -24.68 16.32
N ILE A 218 -5.81 -24.82 17.49
CA ILE A 218 -7.26 -24.86 17.63
C ILE A 218 -7.87 -23.56 18.16
N PHE A 219 -7.03 -22.56 18.45
CA PHE A 219 -7.44 -21.25 18.93
C PHE A 219 -6.97 -20.11 18.02
N GLU A 220 -7.76 -19.06 17.97
CA GLU A 220 -7.44 -17.77 17.37
C GLU A 220 -7.48 -16.72 18.49
N LEU A 221 -6.39 -15.98 18.72
CA LEU A 221 -6.35 -14.90 19.71
C LEU A 221 -7.16 -13.71 19.19
N THR A 222 -8.15 -13.25 19.96
CA THR A 222 -9.09 -12.19 19.54
C THR A 222 -8.98 -10.89 20.35
N ALA A 223 -8.57 -10.96 21.62
CA ALA A 223 -8.28 -9.78 22.43
C ALA A 223 -7.33 -10.13 23.58
N VAL A 224 -6.62 -9.11 24.08
CA VAL A 224 -5.76 -9.19 25.26
C VAL A 224 -6.12 -8.04 26.18
N ASP A 225 -6.16 -8.29 27.49
CA ASP A 225 -6.27 -7.26 28.52
C ASP A 225 -5.28 -7.58 29.65
N ALA A 226 -4.26 -6.74 29.78
CA ALA A 226 -3.16 -6.91 30.74
C ALA A 226 -3.14 -5.77 31.75
N THR A 227 -2.83 -6.11 33.00
CA THR A 227 -2.68 -5.17 34.11
C THR A 227 -1.40 -5.43 34.88
N TYR A 228 -0.78 -4.36 35.35
CA TYR A 228 0.52 -4.40 36.02
C TYR A 228 0.44 -3.76 37.39
N GLN A 229 1.11 -4.36 38.36
CA GLN A 229 1.15 -3.83 39.72
C GLN A 229 1.92 -2.51 39.79
N ASN A 230 3.05 -2.41 39.09
CA ASN A 230 3.90 -1.23 39.08
C ASN A 230 4.29 -0.83 37.65
N PRO A 231 4.09 0.44 37.25
CA PRO A 231 3.37 1.48 37.99
C PRO A 231 1.88 1.16 38.16
N THR A 232 1.26 1.55 39.28
CA THR A 232 -0.16 1.28 39.53
C THR A 232 -1.04 1.92 38.45
N GLY A 233 -2.00 1.16 37.92
CA GLY A 233 -2.93 1.64 36.90
C GLY A 233 -2.43 1.49 35.46
N THR A 234 -1.24 0.91 35.27
CA THR A 234 -0.73 0.54 33.95
C THR A 234 -1.52 -0.63 33.38
N THR A 235 -1.97 -0.50 32.14
CA THR A 235 -2.70 -1.52 31.40
C THR A 235 -2.14 -1.64 29.98
N SER A 236 -2.31 -2.80 29.35
CA SER A 236 -2.06 -3.00 27.92
C SER A 236 -3.20 -3.82 27.32
N ASP A 237 -3.56 -3.55 26.07
CA ASP A 237 -4.53 -4.32 25.30
C ASP A 237 -3.88 -5.20 24.22
N SER A 238 -2.58 -5.51 24.42
CA SER A 238 -1.74 -6.32 23.55
C SER A 238 -0.90 -7.31 24.35
N THR A 239 -0.38 -8.35 23.69
CA THR A 239 0.60 -9.32 24.23
C THR A 239 1.94 -8.69 24.61
N TRP A 240 2.15 -7.41 24.29
CA TRP A 240 3.34 -6.64 24.63
C TRP A 240 2.97 -5.36 25.39
N ILE A 241 3.87 -4.97 26.28
CA ILE A 241 3.88 -3.65 26.92
C ILE A 241 5.25 -3.02 26.72
N ASP A 242 5.23 -1.83 26.13
CA ASP A 242 6.39 -0.96 26.00
C ASP A 242 6.43 0.00 27.19
N ALA A 243 7.32 -0.24 28.15
CA ALA A 243 7.53 0.70 29.25
C ALA A 243 8.55 1.78 28.86
N CYS A 244 9.59 1.41 28.12
CA CYS A 244 10.80 2.21 27.92
C CYS A 244 10.85 3.00 26.60
N SER A 245 9.74 3.08 25.86
CA SER A 245 9.66 3.70 24.54
C SER A 245 10.65 3.05 23.57
N TRP A 246 10.42 1.77 23.28
CA TRP A 246 11.22 0.91 22.43
C TRP A 246 11.24 1.36 20.97
N GLN A 247 12.43 1.44 20.37
CA GLN A 247 12.59 1.87 18.98
C GLN A 247 12.40 0.72 17.99
N LEU A 248 11.19 0.59 17.45
CA LEU A 248 10.83 -0.40 16.42
C LEU A 248 11.35 -0.08 15.02
N ASN A 249 11.61 1.19 14.71
CA ASN A 249 12.03 1.60 13.38
C ASN A 249 13.47 1.13 13.09
N PRO A 250 13.70 0.22 12.13
CA PRO A 250 15.04 -0.27 11.80
C PRO A 250 15.98 0.83 11.26
N ASP A 251 15.43 1.92 10.73
CA ASP A 251 16.18 3.05 10.17
C ASP A 251 16.44 4.17 11.19
N ALA A 252 15.99 4.00 12.45
CA ALA A 252 16.29 4.95 13.51
C ALA A 252 17.79 4.95 13.86
N ALA A 253 18.27 6.02 14.51
CA ALA A 253 19.67 6.13 14.90
C ALA A 253 20.12 4.99 15.85
N ASN A 254 19.22 4.56 16.74
CA ASN A 254 19.41 3.46 17.68
C ASN A 254 18.21 2.49 17.58
N PRO A 255 18.14 1.61 16.57
CA PRO A 255 17.05 0.65 16.44
C PRO A 255 17.21 -0.45 17.50
N ASN A 256 16.09 -1.05 17.93
CA ASN A 256 16.09 -2.12 18.93
C ASN A 256 16.72 -1.71 20.27
N THR A 257 16.46 -0.49 20.71
CA THR A 257 16.89 0.02 22.02
C THR A 257 15.76 0.78 22.70
N CYS A 258 15.79 0.86 24.02
CA CYS A 258 14.92 1.77 24.77
C CYS A 258 15.39 3.21 24.62
N THR A 259 14.44 4.15 24.53
CA THR A 259 14.74 5.59 24.52
C THR A 259 14.51 6.26 25.87
N THR A 260 13.77 5.62 26.77
CA THR A 260 13.62 6.01 28.18
C THR A 260 14.07 4.88 29.10
N THR A 261 14.16 5.16 30.40
CA THR A 261 14.55 4.19 31.45
C THR A 261 13.34 3.70 32.26
N ASP A 262 12.13 3.90 31.73
CA ASP A 262 10.90 3.52 32.41
C ASP A 262 10.74 2.00 32.42
N THR A 263 10.15 1.48 33.50
CA THR A 263 10.07 0.03 33.71
C THR A 263 8.76 -0.40 34.37
N ILE A 264 8.41 -1.66 34.15
CA ILE A 264 7.28 -2.36 34.77
C ILE A 264 7.77 -3.48 35.68
N SER A 265 7.05 -3.72 36.78
CA SER A 265 7.41 -4.77 37.75
C SER A 265 6.25 -5.22 38.65
N GLY A 266 6.47 -6.30 39.39
CA GLY A 266 5.53 -6.89 40.34
C GLY A 266 4.65 -7.93 39.69
N GLN A 267 3.42 -8.05 40.19
CA GLN A 267 2.43 -8.97 39.63
C GLN A 267 1.90 -8.46 38.29
N VAL A 268 1.75 -9.39 37.34
CA VAL A 268 1.18 -9.18 36.02
C VAL A 268 -0.04 -10.08 35.89
N THR A 269 -1.18 -9.53 35.51
CA THR A 269 -2.40 -10.31 35.24
C THR A 269 -2.85 -10.02 33.82
N VAL A 270 -3.03 -11.07 33.03
CA VAL A 270 -3.40 -10.97 31.62
C VAL A 270 -4.60 -11.85 31.35
N THR A 271 -5.57 -11.34 30.61
CA THR A 271 -6.69 -12.12 30.07
C THR A 271 -6.55 -12.21 28.56
N PHE A 272 -6.58 -13.43 28.03
CA PHE A 272 -6.58 -13.74 26.61
C PHE A 272 -7.97 -14.22 26.21
N ASP A 273 -8.64 -13.47 25.34
CA ASP A 273 -9.89 -13.92 24.72
C ASP A 273 -9.55 -14.66 23.43
N MET A 274 -9.87 -15.95 23.40
CA MET A 274 -9.53 -16.85 22.30
C MET A 274 -10.79 -17.47 21.70
N ARG A 275 -10.87 -17.48 20.38
CA ARG A 275 -11.94 -18.16 19.63
C ARG A 275 -11.49 -19.58 19.27
N VAL A 276 -12.33 -20.57 19.54
CA VAL A 276 -12.06 -21.97 19.19
C VAL A 276 -12.31 -22.19 17.68
N THR A 277 -11.27 -22.51 16.92
CA THR A 277 -11.29 -22.71 15.47
C THR A 277 -11.29 -24.19 15.08
N GLY A 278 -10.70 -25.07 15.90
CA GLY A 278 -10.49 -26.50 15.61
C GLY A 278 -11.02 -27.45 16.68
N THR A 279 -11.21 -28.73 16.31
CA THR A 279 -11.51 -29.83 17.26
C THR A 279 -10.25 -30.62 17.59
N GLY A 280 -10.14 -31.18 18.78
CA GLY A 280 -8.99 -31.97 19.21
C GLY A 280 -8.50 -31.56 20.59
N ASP A 281 -7.37 -32.11 21.00
CA ASP A 281 -6.69 -31.71 22.23
C ASP A 281 -5.59 -30.72 21.89
N SER A 282 -5.49 -29.63 22.64
CA SER A 282 -4.38 -28.68 22.60
C SER A 282 -3.85 -28.42 24.01
N THR A 283 -2.54 -28.20 24.12
CA THR A 283 -1.94 -27.67 25.34
C THR A 283 -1.67 -26.18 25.15
N LEU A 284 -2.38 -25.35 25.91
CA LEU A 284 -2.03 -23.95 26.06
C LEU A 284 -0.86 -23.83 27.02
N ARG A 285 0.20 -23.12 26.62
CA ARG A 285 1.38 -22.89 27.46
C ARG A 285 1.69 -21.41 27.63
N ALA A 286 1.77 -20.96 28.87
CA ALA A 286 2.09 -19.57 29.19
C ALA A 286 3.58 -19.26 29.03
N VAL A 287 3.86 -18.22 28.25
CA VAL A 287 5.19 -17.65 28.07
C VAL A 287 5.19 -16.24 28.64
N LEU A 288 6.21 -15.95 29.44
CA LEU A 288 6.52 -14.61 29.91
C LEU A 288 7.99 -14.33 29.61
N PHE A 289 8.25 -13.25 28.88
CA PHE A 289 9.57 -12.84 28.44
C PHE A 289 9.71 -11.33 28.57
N GLY A 290 10.89 -10.82 28.91
CA GLY A 290 11.15 -9.39 28.80
C GLY A 290 12.62 -9.01 28.79
N LEU A 291 12.84 -7.71 28.57
CA LEU A 291 14.13 -7.05 28.71
C LEU A 291 14.25 -6.43 30.10
N GLN A 292 15.19 -6.92 30.90
CA GLN A 292 15.43 -6.47 32.28
C GLN A 292 16.10 -5.09 32.36
N ASP A 293 17.11 -4.82 31.54
CA ASP A 293 17.81 -3.52 31.48
C ASP A 293 17.39 -2.75 30.24
N THR A 294 17.20 -1.44 30.35
CA THR A 294 16.91 -0.57 29.20
C THR A 294 18.05 -0.50 28.16
N ASP A 295 19.24 -1.02 28.49
CA ASP A 295 20.32 -1.23 27.52
C ASP A 295 20.20 -2.58 26.81
N ALA A 296 19.80 -2.54 25.54
CA ALA A 296 19.63 -3.72 24.70
C ALA A 296 20.95 -4.38 24.22
N ALA A 297 22.11 -3.80 24.58
CA ALA A 297 23.42 -4.30 24.18
C ALA A 297 23.92 -5.50 25.01
N ASP A 298 23.27 -5.82 26.12
CA ASP A 298 23.61 -6.99 26.96
C ASP A 298 22.62 -8.14 26.69
N ASP A 299 23.06 -9.18 25.99
CA ASP A 299 22.24 -10.38 25.73
C ASP A 299 21.80 -11.09 27.02
N GLN A 300 22.46 -10.84 28.16
CA GLN A 300 22.05 -11.38 29.47
C GLN A 300 20.84 -10.66 30.07
N ALA A 301 20.38 -9.55 29.46
CA ALA A 301 19.22 -8.79 29.92
C ALA A 301 17.88 -9.40 29.46
N TYR A 302 17.88 -10.34 28.51
CA TYR A 302 16.67 -10.98 27.99
C TYR A 302 16.33 -12.22 28.83
N LEU A 303 15.21 -12.15 29.56
CA LEU A 303 14.82 -13.18 30.52
C LEU A 303 13.45 -13.77 30.22
N TYR A 304 13.30 -15.07 30.38
CA TYR A 304 12.02 -15.76 30.32
C TYR A 304 11.72 -16.59 31.57
N ASN A 305 10.45 -16.99 31.72
CA ASN A 305 9.98 -17.65 32.93
C ASN A 305 10.64 -19.01 33.15
N ASN A 306 11.26 -19.20 34.31
CA ASN A 306 12.00 -20.43 34.64
C ASN A 306 11.12 -21.69 34.70
N ASN A 307 9.81 -21.52 34.80
CA ASN A 307 8.83 -22.59 34.91
C ASN A 307 8.08 -22.87 33.59
N TYR A 308 8.62 -22.43 32.44
CA TYR A 308 8.04 -22.56 31.11
C TYR A 308 7.48 -23.96 30.79
N ASP A 309 8.16 -25.04 31.19
CA ASP A 309 7.76 -26.44 30.91
C ASP A 309 7.17 -27.17 32.14
N THR A 310 6.43 -26.47 33.00
CA THR A 310 5.85 -27.07 34.22
C THR A 310 4.32 -27.19 34.14
N ASP A 311 3.72 -27.99 35.03
CA ASP A 311 2.27 -28.12 35.08
C ASP A 311 1.55 -26.80 35.44
N THR A 312 2.23 -25.83 36.07
CA THR A 312 1.62 -24.53 36.41
C THR A 312 1.54 -23.57 35.23
N THR A 313 2.24 -23.85 34.14
CA THR A 313 2.22 -23.03 32.91
C THR A 313 1.41 -23.65 31.80
N ARG A 314 0.81 -24.82 32.03
CA ARG A 314 0.17 -25.64 31.00
C ARG A 314 -1.28 -25.93 31.32
N LEU A 315 -2.10 -25.82 30.29
CA LEU A 315 -3.51 -26.19 30.35
C LEU A 315 -3.83 -27.12 29.18
N LEU A 316 -4.17 -28.37 29.47
CA LEU A 316 -4.68 -29.29 28.46
C LEU A 316 -6.17 -28.99 28.22
N VAL A 317 -6.49 -28.56 27.00
CA VAL A 317 -7.83 -28.20 26.58
C VAL A 317 -8.32 -29.15 25.50
N THR A 318 -9.52 -29.69 25.68
CA THR A 318 -10.18 -30.54 24.69
C THR A 318 -11.30 -29.76 24.02
N SER A 319 -11.20 -29.58 22.71
CA SER A 319 -12.24 -29.02 21.85
C SER A 319 -13.05 -30.12 21.17
N GLN A 320 -14.37 -30.02 21.29
CA GLN A 320 -15.30 -30.90 20.60
C GLN A 320 -16.07 -30.17 19.50
N ALA A 321 -16.53 -30.94 18.52
CA ALA A 321 -17.46 -30.42 17.53
C ALA A 321 -18.74 -29.95 18.24
N GLY A 322 -19.26 -28.79 17.83
CA GLY A 322 -20.54 -28.29 18.32
C GLY A 322 -21.63 -29.35 18.16
N ALA A 323 -22.41 -29.57 19.22
CA ALA A 323 -23.49 -30.55 19.21
C ALA A 323 -24.40 -30.29 18.01
N THR A 324 -24.40 -31.21 17.04
CA THR A 324 -25.31 -31.14 15.90
C THR A 324 -26.70 -31.54 16.42
N PRO A 325 -27.74 -30.67 16.33
CA PRO A 325 -29.08 -31.07 16.73
C PRO A 325 -29.56 -32.20 15.82
N THR A 326 -29.55 -33.42 16.34
CA THR A 326 -30.12 -34.59 15.66
C THR A 326 -31.63 -34.54 15.85
N ALA A 327 -32.37 -34.15 14.80
CA ALA A 327 -33.82 -34.28 14.79
C ALA A 327 -34.20 -35.77 14.66
N THR A 328 -34.44 -36.44 15.78
CA THR A 328 -35.05 -37.78 15.78
C THR A 328 -36.53 -37.65 15.41
N VAL A 329 -36.88 -37.94 14.16
CA VAL A 329 -38.28 -38.08 13.74
C VAL A 329 -38.80 -39.43 14.21
N THR A 330 -39.46 -39.45 15.37
CA THR A 330 -40.27 -40.61 15.77
C THR A 330 -41.63 -40.50 15.09
N GLY A 331 -41.81 -41.23 13.99
CA GLY A 331 -43.11 -41.39 13.36
C GLY A 331 -43.99 -42.34 14.17
N THR A 332 -44.94 -41.81 14.94
CA THR A 332 -46.03 -42.60 15.52
C THR A 332 -47.26 -42.45 14.65
N VAL A 333 -47.67 -43.55 14.02
CA VAL A 333 -48.94 -43.65 13.29
C VAL A 333 -50.08 -43.70 14.32
N THR A 334 -51.06 -42.80 14.25
CA THR A 334 -52.31 -42.98 15.02
C THR A 334 -53.52 -42.44 14.26
N PRO A 335 -54.55 -43.25 13.98
CA PRO A 335 -55.89 -42.76 13.66
C PRO A 335 -56.65 -42.43 14.96
N GLY A 336 -57.12 -41.18 15.10
CA GLY A 336 -58.20 -40.83 16.02
C GLY A 336 -57.80 -40.04 17.27
N THR A 337 -57.98 -38.72 17.19
CA THR A 337 -58.40 -37.77 18.23
C THR A 337 -57.77 -37.75 19.65
N THR A 338 -57.36 -36.52 19.98
CA THR A 338 -57.37 -35.77 21.27
C THR A 338 -56.14 -35.73 22.19
N THR A 339 -55.77 -34.46 22.43
CA THR A 339 -55.10 -33.85 23.60
C THR A 339 -53.58 -33.75 23.56
N ALA A 340 -53.10 -32.55 23.22
CA ALA A 340 -51.73 -32.12 23.45
C ALA A 340 -51.56 -31.66 24.91
N THR A 341 -50.71 -32.35 25.66
CA THR A 341 -50.20 -31.85 26.94
C THR A 341 -48.87 -31.15 26.68
N VAL A 342 -48.83 -29.84 26.91
CA VAL A 342 -47.60 -29.03 26.89
C VAL A 342 -46.95 -29.15 28.26
N THR A 343 -45.75 -29.70 28.33
CA THR A 343 -44.86 -29.52 29.48
C THR A 343 -43.76 -28.56 29.06
N SER A 344 -43.84 -27.33 29.56
CA SER A 344 -42.86 -26.27 29.39
C SER A 344 -41.74 -26.41 30.40
N THR A 345 -40.53 -26.75 29.96
CA THR A 345 -39.29 -26.37 30.66
C THR A 345 -38.74 -25.12 29.99
N THR A 346 -38.64 -24.06 30.78
CA THR A 346 -38.12 -22.75 30.39
C THR A 346 -36.62 -22.83 30.15
N THR A 347 -36.20 -22.68 28.89
CA THR A 347 -34.87 -22.17 28.56
C THR A 347 -35.06 -21.17 27.44
N ALA A 348 -34.46 -19.99 27.60
CA ALA A 348 -34.62 -18.85 26.73
C ALA A 348 -34.27 -19.19 25.26
N PRO A 349 -34.91 -18.54 24.27
CA PRO A 349 -34.61 -18.79 22.87
C PRO A 349 -33.22 -18.23 22.54
N THR A 350 -32.25 -19.13 22.27
CA THR A 350 -31.02 -18.78 21.54
C THR A 350 -31.36 -18.68 20.06
N PRO A 351 -30.97 -17.62 19.34
CA PRO A 351 -31.23 -17.49 17.92
C PRO A 351 -30.59 -18.63 17.14
N THR A 352 -31.39 -19.34 16.35
CA THR A 352 -30.94 -20.43 15.48
C THR A 352 -30.26 -19.85 14.23
N PHE A 353 -28.93 -19.94 14.15
CA PHE A 353 -28.23 -19.82 12.87
C PHE A 353 -28.33 -21.14 12.11
N THR A 354 -29.02 -21.11 10.98
CA THR A 354 -29.12 -22.26 10.06
C THR A 354 -27.96 -22.15 9.06
N GLY A 355 -26.76 -22.60 9.45
CA GLY A 355 -25.59 -22.63 8.57
C GLY A 355 -25.41 -24.01 7.94
N THR A 356 -25.64 -24.14 6.65
CA THR A 356 -25.38 -25.38 5.88
C THR A 356 -23.86 -25.58 5.74
N ILE A 357 -23.31 -26.71 6.22
CA ILE A 357 -21.92 -27.10 5.93
C ILE A 357 -21.76 -27.30 4.43
N THR A 358 -20.90 -26.51 3.78
CA THR A 358 -20.80 -26.52 2.32
C THR A 358 -19.34 -26.41 1.89
N PRO A 359 -18.81 -27.34 1.06
CA PRO A 359 -17.52 -27.14 0.41
C PRO A 359 -17.60 -25.94 -0.53
N ASN A 360 -16.65 -25.02 -0.44
CA ASN A 360 -16.62 -23.79 -1.24
C ASN A 360 -15.21 -23.59 -1.84
N PRO A 361 -14.84 -24.38 -2.86
CA PRO A 361 -13.55 -24.19 -3.52
C PRO A 361 -13.51 -22.86 -4.28
N GLY A 362 -12.56 -22.00 -3.89
CA GLY A 362 -12.24 -20.75 -4.56
C GLY A 362 -11.15 -20.94 -5.61
N ALA A 363 -11.11 -20.04 -6.60
CA ALA A 363 -10.08 -20.03 -7.63
C ALA A 363 -9.76 -18.60 -8.03
N THR A 364 -8.50 -18.18 -7.86
CA THR A 364 -7.99 -16.91 -8.37
C THR A 364 -6.90 -17.19 -9.41
N LYS A 365 -6.84 -16.34 -10.42
CA LYS A 365 -5.90 -16.39 -11.53
C LYS A 365 -5.21 -15.04 -11.64
N SER A 366 -3.91 -15.04 -11.92
CA SER A 366 -3.10 -13.86 -12.23
C SER A 366 -2.18 -14.15 -13.42
N VAL A 367 -1.58 -13.11 -14.01
CA VAL A 367 -0.69 -13.21 -15.17
C VAL A 367 0.56 -12.36 -14.98
N LEU A 368 1.72 -12.89 -15.36
CA LEU A 368 2.98 -12.13 -15.40
C LEU A 368 3.91 -12.63 -16.53
N PRO A 369 4.50 -11.74 -17.33
CA PRO A 369 4.15 -10.32 -17.48
C PRO A 369 2.74 -10.13 -18.07
N ALA A 370 2.11 -8.97 -17.79
CA ALA A 370 0.78 -8.63 -18.30
C ALA A 370 0.73 -8.33 -19.82
N GLN A 371 1.91 -8.20 -20.44
CA GLN A 371 2.09 -8.04 -21.88
C GLN A 371 3.21 -8.95 -22.40
N ALA A 372 3.01 -9.56 -23.58
CA ALA A 372 4.03 -10.39 -24.24
C ALA A 372 3.98 -10.23 -25.77
N GLY A 373 5.16 -10.16 -26.39
CA GLY A 373 5.32 -10.13 -27.84
C GLY A 373 5.52 -11.51 -28.48
N ILE A 374 5.51 -11.59 -29.81
CA ILE A 374 5.82 -12.84 -30.54
C ILE A 374 7.15 -13.43 -30.06
N GLY A 375 7.14 -14.72 -29.73
CA GLY A 375 8.31 -15.46 -29.27
C GLY A 375 8.56 -15.38 -27.76
N GLN A 376 7.96 -14.39 -27.06
CA GLN A 376 8.06 -14.23 -25.61
C GLN A 376 7.11 -15.15 -24.85
N ASN A 377 7.44 -15.36 -23.58
CA ASN A 377 6.67 -16.21 -22.66
C ASN A 377 6.03 -15.36 -21.57
N PHE A 378 4.89 -15.83 -21.07
CA PHE A 378 4.25 -15.34 -19.85
C PHE A 378 3.62 -16.51 -19.09
N ALA A 379 3.31 -16.32 -17.82
CA ALA A 379 2.75 -17.36 -16.98
C ALA A 379 1.40 -16.93 -16.40
N PHE A 380 0.45 -17.85 -16.40
CA PHE A 380 -0.72 -17.75 -15.53
C PHE A 380 -0.45 -18.49 -14.23
N THR A 381 -0.61 -17.80 -13.10
CA THR A 381 -0.59 -18.41 -11.78
C THR A 381 -2.03 -18.53 -11.30
N ILE A 382 -2.45 -19.74 -10.93
CA ILE A 382 -3.80 -20.03 -10.44
C ILE A 382 -3.68 -20.56 -9.03
N ARG A 383 -4.36 -19.89 -8.10
CA ARG A 383 -4.44 -20.27 -6.70
C ARG A 383 -5.83 -20.80 -6.42
N LEU A 384 -5.91 -22.04 -5.96
CA LEU A 384 -7.14 -22.69 -5.56
C LEU A 384 -7.21 -22.74 -4.04
N THR A 385 -8.37 -22.41 -3.50
CA THR A 385 -8.65 -22.44 -2.06
C THR A 385 -9.88 -23.29 -1.79
N ASN A 386 -10.16 -23.59 -0.53
CA ASN A 386 -11.47 -24.05 -0.09
C ASN A 386 -11.91 -23.22 1.11
N ASP A 387 -12.74 -22.22 0.85
CA ASP A 387 -13.23 -21.24 1.83
C ASP A 387 -14.52 -21.74 2.50
N GLY A 388 -14.84 -23.03 2.29
CA GLY A 388 -16.01 -23.69 2.85
C GLY A 388 -15.66 -24.46 4.10
N THR A 389 -16.68 -24.86 4.85
CA THR A 389 -16.52 -25.56 6.14
C THR A 389 -16.40 -27.07 6.00
N ALA A 390 -16.31 -27.60 4.76
CA ALA A 390 -16.15 -29.02 4.48
C ALA A 390 -15.11 -29.25 3.35
N PRO A 391 -14.37 -30.39 3.36
CA PRO A 391 -13.42 -30.72 2.29
C PRO A 391 -14.06 -30.77 0.90
N SER A 392 -13.39 -30.16 -0.08
CA SER A 392 -13.76 -30.25 -1.48
C SER A 392 -13.10 -31.47 -2.10
N LEU A 393 -13.89 -32.46 -2.50
CA LEU A 393 -13.42 -33.75 -3.01
C LEU A 393 -13.45 -33.80 -4.54
N ASN A 394 -12.55 -34.59 -5.14
CA ASN A 394 -12.42 -34.80 -6.58
C ASN A 394 -12.26 -33.49 -7.37
N VAL A 395 -11.48 -32.56 -6.83
CA VAL A 395 -11.19 -31.29 -7.45
C VAL A 395 -10.35 -31.50 -8.69
N VAL A 396 -10.86 -31.01 -9.83
CA VAL A 396 -10.18 -31.01 -11.12
C VAL A 396 -10.25 -29.61 -11.71
N LEU A 397 -9.09 -29.02 -11.96
CA LEU A 397 -8.92 -27.75 -12.64
C LEU A 397 -8.80 -28.00 -14.15
N THR A 398 -9.52 -27.20 -14.94
CA THR A 398 -9.42 -27.17 -16.41
C THR A 398 -9.24 -25.74 -16.89
N ASP A 399 -8.17 -25.50 -17.64
CA ASP A 399 -7.87 -24.23 -18.30
C ASP A 399 -7.78 -24.46 -19.81
N SER A 400 -8.57 -23.74 -20.61
CA SER A 400 -8.57 -23.87 -22.06
C SER A 400 -8.35 -22.53 -22.74
N ILE A 401 -7.24 -22.44 -23.47
CA ILE A 401 -6.91 -21.31 -24.35
C ILE A 401 -7.08 -21.69 -25.82
N ALA A 402 -7.90 -22.70 -26.12
CA ALA A 402 -8.06 -23.24 -27.47
C ALA A 402 -8.58 -22.23 -28.51
N SER A 403 -9.29 -21.18 -28.08
CA SER A 403 -9.76 -20.08 -28.93
C SER A 403 -8.62 -19.16 -29.40
N TYR A 404 -7.45 -19.22 -28.76
CA TYR A 404 -6.30 -18.38 -29.06
C TYR A 404 -5.23 -19.18 -29.81
N THR A 405 -5.37 -19.29 -31.12
CA THR A 405 -4.43 -20.06 -31.98
C THR A 405 -3.00 -19.52 -31.97
N TYR A 406 -2.83 -18.28 -31.53
CA TYR A 406 -1.55 -17.58 -31.43
C TYR A 406 -0.81 -17.78 -30.11
N LEU A 407 -1.30 -18.68 -29.25
CA LEU A 407 -0.71 -19.01 -27.95
C LEU A 407 -0.46 -20.50 -27.84
N ASP A 408 0.70 -20.88 -27.36
CA ASP A 408 1.06 -22.29 -27.12
C ASP A 408 1.39 -22.51 -25.65
N ILE A 409 0.87 -23.59 -25.07
CA ILE A 409 1.19 -24.00 -23.70
C ILE A 409 2.55 -24.69 -23.72
N LEU A 410 3.52 -24.15 -22.98
CA LEU A 410 4.85 -24.74 -22.87
C LEU A 410 4.94 -25.76 -21.75
N SER A 411 4.45 -25.40 -20.56
CA SER A 411 4.56 -26.22 -19.36
C SER A 411 3.49 -25.90 -18.34
N VAL A 412 3.21 -26.87 -17.47
CA VAL A 412 2.31 -26.73 -16.33
C VAL A 412 2.99 -27.35 -15.11
N THR A 413 3.06 -26.60 -14.02
CA THR A 413 3.50 -27.08 -12.70
C THR A 413 2.37 -26.92 -11.70
N THR A 414 2.32 -27.81 -10.70
CA THR A 414 1.32 -27.76 -9.64
C THR A 414 1.92 -28.19 -8.31
N SER A 415 1.46 -27.59 -7.21
CA SER A 415 1.87 -27.98 -5.85
C SER A 415 1.19 -29.26 -5.35
N GLN A 416 0.09 -29.68 -5.97
CA GLN A 416 -0.63 -30.90 -5.59
C GLN A 416 -1.31 -31.57 -6.79
N GLY A 417 -1.25 -32.90 -6.82
CA GLY A 417 -1.95 -33.71 -7.82
C GLY A 417 -1.13 -33.96 -9.07
N SER A 418 -1.80 -34.19 -10.19
CA SER A 418 -1.15 -34.50 -11.47
C SER A 418 -1.74 -33.67 -12.60
N GLN A 419 -0.90 -33.32 -13.57
CA GLN A 419 -1.24 -32.45 -14.69
C GLN A 419 -1.17 -33.18 -16.03
N THR A 420 -2.00 -32.76 -16.98
CA THR A 420 -1.97 -33.21 -18.36
C THR A 420 -2.19 -32.03 -19.29
N ILE A 421 -1.43 -31.98 -20.38
CA ILE A 421 -1.57 -31.00 -21.46
C ILE A 421 -2.09 -31.73 -22.69
N ASN A 422 -3.24 -31.32 -23.21
CA ASN A 422 -3.79 -31.83 -24.46
C ASN A 422 -4.02 -30.65 -25.43
N GLY A 423 -3.04 -30.40 -26.29
CA GLY A 423 -3.04 -29.23 -27.16
C GLY A 423 -2.99 -27.92 -26.37
N ARG A 424 -4.06 -27.12 -26.48
CA ARG A 424 -4.21 -25.81 -25.79
C ARG A 424 -5.13 -25.87 -24.58
N THR A 425 -5.30 -27.06 -24.02
CA THR A 425 -6.09 -27.29 -22.81
C THR A 425 -5.23 -28.00 -21.77
N THR A 426 -5.20 -27.43 -20.57
CA THR A 426 -4.55 -27.97 -19.39
C THR A 426 -5.60 -28.52 -18.45
N THR A 427 -5.40 -29.74 -17.97
CA THR A 427 -6.20 -30.34 -16.91
C THR A 427 -5.28 -30.73 -15.75
N VAL A 428 -5.65 -30.35 -14.53
CA VAL A 428 -4.93 -30.71 -13.31
C VAL A 428 -5.89 -31.42 -12.35
N SER A 429 -5.61 -32.69 -12.08
CA SER A 429 -6.35 -33.51 -11.13
C SER A 429 -5.74 -33.36 -9.74
N ILE A 430 -6.40 -32.61 -8.88
CA ILE A 430 -5.88 -32.15 -7.58
C ILE A 430 -6.29 -33.10 -6.45
N GLY A 431 -7.46 -33.72 -6.55
CA GLY A 431 -7.97 -34.63 -5.53
C GLY A 431 -8.76 -33.88 -4.46
N THR A 432 -8.30 -33.88 -3.22
CA THR A 432 -8.99 -33.21 -2.11
C THR A 432 -8.34 -31.87 -1.77
N ILE A 433 -9.15 -30.84 -1.57
CA ILE A 433 -8.73 -29.56 -0.98
C ILE A 433 -9.48 -29.39 0.35
N ASN A 434 -8.76 -29.45 1.46
CA ASN A 434 -9.32 -29.26 2.80
C ASN A 434 -9.66 -27.78 3.05
N PRO A 435 -10.59 -27.46 3.97
CA PRO A 435 -10.86 -26.07 4.36
C PRO A 435 -9.56 -25.32 4.70
N GLY A 436 -9.39 -24.11 4.15
CA GLY A 436 -8.19 -23.28 4.33
C GLY A 436 -6.94 -23.70 3.53
N GLN A 437 -6.95 -24.88 2.90
CA GLN A 437 -5.81 -25.37 2.10
C GLN A 437 -5.68 -24.61 0.77
N ILE A 438 -4.44 -24.29 0.38
CA ILE A 438 -4.12 -23.60 -0.87
C ILE A 438 -3.36 -24.52 -1.82
N VAL A 439 -3.80 -24.59 -3.08
CA VAL A 439 -3.10 -25.32 -4.17
C VAL A 439 -2.75 -24.34 -5.29
N THR A 440 -1.49 -24.32 -5.71
CA THR A 440 -0.99 -23.43 -6.76
C THR A 440 -0.73 -24.20 -8.04
N VAL A 441 -1.18 -23.65 -9.17
CA VAL A 441 -0.93 -24.16 -10.53
C VAL A 441 -0.32 -23.04 -11.36
N VAL A 442 0.83 -23.27 -12.00
CA VAL A 442 1.47 -22.30 -12.90
C VAL A 442 1.46 -22.85 -14.31
N ILE A 443 0.90 -22.10 -15.26
CA ILE A 443 0.81 -22.45 -16.68
C ILE A 443 1.67 -21.47 -17.48
N THR A 444 2.77 -21.95 -18.05
CA THR A 444 3.65 -21.13 -18.89
C THR A 444 3.18 -21.18 -20.35
N ILE A 445 2.96 -20.01 -20.94
CA ILE A 445 2.46 -19.79 -22.29
C ILE A 445 3.50 -19.06 -23.13
N ARG A 446 3.58 -19.39 -24.42
CA ARG A 446 4.35 -18.68 -25.43
C ARG A 446 3.45 -18.05 -26.47
N VAL A 447 3.76 -16.82 -26.87
CA VAL A 447 3.14 -16.19 -28.05
C VAL A 447 3.84 -16.70 -29.31
N ASN A 448 3.09 -17.28 -30.24
CA ASN A 448 3.66 -17.83 -31.47
C ASN A 448 3.57 -16.85 -32.66
N ASN A 449 4.16 -17.25 -33.79
CA ASN A 449 4.28 -16.41 -34.98
C ASN A 449 2.97 -16.20 -35.77
N THR A 450 1.85 -16.75 -35.31
CA THR A 450 0.53 -16.53 -35.93
C THR A 450 -0.23 -15.36 -35.33
N ALA A 451 0.32 -14.71 -34.28
CA ALA A 451 -0.24 -13.49 -33.71
C ALA A 451 -0.31 -12.38 -34.78
N THR A 452 -1.47 -11.72 -34.88
CA THR A 452 -1.70 -10.60 -35.82
C THR A 452 -2.47 -9.48 -35.15
N GLY A 453 -1.93 -8.27 -35.24
CA GLY A 453 -2.40 -7.10 -34.52
C GLY A 453 -2.21 -7.21 -32.99
N THR A 454 -2.36 -6.08 -32.31
CA THR A 454 -2.48 -6.07 -30.85
C THR A 454 -3.81 -6.67 -30.43
N ARG A 455 -3.77 -7.62 -29.49
CA ARG A 455 -4.96 -8.30 -28.95
C ARG A 455 -4.93 -8.31 -27.44
N THR A 456 -6.10 -8.28 -26.83
CA THR A 456 -6.26 -8.40 -25.37
C THR A 456 -7.11 -9.63 -25.03
N PRO A 457 -6.60 -10.86 -25.25
CA PRO A 457 -7.28 -12.07 -24.83
C PRO A 457 -7.54 -12.09 -23.32
N CYS A 458 -8.66 -12.69 -22.94
CA CYS A 458 -9.01 -12.91 -21.55
C CYS A 458 -9.27 -14.38 -21.29
N ASN A 459 -8.79 -14.90 -20.17
CA ASN A 459 -8.90 -16.31 -19.82
C ASN A 459 -9.51 -16.49 -18.43
N ARG A 460 -10.29 -17.56 -18.26
CA ARG A 460 -10.85 -18.02 -16.99
C ARG A 460 -10.55 -19.51 -16.84
N VAL A 461 -10.34 -19.92 -15.61
CA VAL A 461 -10.18 -21.33 -15.27
C VAL A 461 -11.50 -21.88 -14.75
N THR A 462 -11.80 -23.13 -15.09
CA THR A 462 -12.94 -23.88 -14.56
C THR A 462 -12.46 -24.92 -13.56
N VAL A 463 -13.12 -25.02 -12.42
CA VAL A 463 -12.82 -25.97 -11.35
C VAL A 463 -14.05 -26.82 -11.11
N THR A 464 -13.92 -28.12 -11.26
CA THR A 464 -14.99 -29.10 -11.00
C THR A 464 -14.68 -29.86 -9.72
N PHE A 465 -15.71 -30.18 -8.93
CA PHE A 465 -15.60 -30.91 -7.67
C PHE A 465 -16.93 -31.63 -7.38
N ASN A 466 -16.98 -32.53 -6.39
CA ASN A 466 -18.20 -33.30 -6.10
C ASN A 466 -19.44 -32.44 -5.77
N GLY A 467 -19.25 -31.19 -5.35
CA GLY A 467 -20.32 -30.24 -5.05
C GLY A 467 -20.71 -29.30 -6.20
N GLY A 468 -20.07 -29.39 -7.37
CA GLY A 468 -20.45 -28.60 -8.55
C GLY A 468 -19.26 -28.08 -9.38
N THR A 469 -19.44 -26.91 -9.99
CA THR A 469 -18.42 -26.26 -10.83
C THR A 469 -18.30 -24.79 -10.46
N ARG A 470 -17.07 -24.31 -10.38
CA ARG A 470 -16.68 -22.92 -10.10
C ARG A 470 -15.79 -22.40 -11.23
N THR A 471 -15.71 -21.09 -11.37
CA THR A 471 -14.81 -20.44 -12.32
C THR A 471 -14.02 -19.36 -11.63
N SER A 472 -12.75 -19.17 -12.02
CA SER A 472 -11.92 -18.10 -11.50
C SER A 472 -12.38 -16.71 -11.95
N ASN A 473 -11.78 -15.67 -11.39
CA ASN A 473 -11.75 -14.33 -12.00
C ASN A 473 -11.22 -14.40 -13.45
N GLN A 474 -11.61 -13.41 -14.24
CA GLN A 474 -11.12 -13.25 -15.61
C GLN A 474 -9.84 -12.46 -15.58
N VAL A 475 -8.80 -13.03 -16.17
CA VAL A 475 -7.54 -12.32 -16.36
C VAL A 475 -7.37 -12.01 -17.83
N CYS A 476 -7.19 -10.74 -18.13
CA CYS A 476 -6.86 -10.27 -19.46
C CYS A 476 -5.37 -9.96 -19.54
N PHE A 477 -4.77 -10.22 -20.68
CA PHE A 477 -3.35 -9.94 -20.94
C PHE A 477 -3.23 -9.42 -22.36
N ARG A 478 -2.17 -8.65 -22.62
CA ARG A 478 -1.98 -7.97 -23.90
C ARG A 478 -0.94 -8.69 -24.75
N VAL A 479 -1.32 -9.09 -25.95
CA VAL A 479 -0.44 -9.69 -26.94
C VAL A 479 -0.13 -8.67 -28.02
N VAL A 480 1.15 -8.39 -28.23
CA VAL A 480 1.61 -7.46 -29.27
C VAL A 480 2.32 -8.24 -30.37
N SER A 481 1.96 -7.95 -31.63
CA SER A 481 2.47 -8.69 -32.80
C SER A 481 3.30 -7.82 -33.74
N SER A 482 3.54 -6.56 -33.40
CA SER A 482 4.27 -5.58 -34.19
C SER A 482 5.30 -4.90 -33.31
N SER A 483 6.29 -4.26 -33.95
CA SER A 483 7.26 -3.44 -33.25
C SER A 483 6.58 -2.27 -32.54
N THR A 484 7.11 -1.88 -31.39
CA THR A 484 6.53 -0.84 -30.54
C THR A 484 7.59 0.10 -29.98
N VAL A 485 7.20 1.33 -29.73
CA VAL A 485 7.88 2.27 -28.85
C VAL A 485 7.96 1.64 -27.43
N PRO A 486 9.09 1.75 -26.70
CA PRO A 486 9.28 0.99 -25.47
C PRO A 486 8.30 1.38 -24.36
N GLY A 487 7.99 0.44 -23.48
CA GLY A 487 7.19 0.68 -22.28
C GLY A 487 8.04 1.30 -21.18
N THR A 488 7.75 2.55 -20.83
CA THR A 488 8.54 3.36 -19.89
C THR A 488 7.86 3.54 -18.52
N GLY A 489 7.13 2.57 -17.98
CA GLY A 489 6.65 2.71 -16.59
C GLY A 489 5.74 1.60 -16.06
N GLN A 490 5.57 1.61 -14.75
CA GLN A 490 4.61 0.80 -13.96
C GLN A 490 3.92 1.71 -12.93
N ARG A 491 2.71 1.42 -12.45
CA ARG A 491 2.03 2.32 -11.49
C ARG A 491 2.79 2.38 -10.15
N VAL A 492 3.03 3.60 -9.68
CA VAL A 492 3.26 3.94 -8.27
C VAL A 492 2.18 4.95 -7.90
N TYR A 493 1.59 4.81 -6.71
CA TYR A 493 0.54 5.69 -6.19
C TYR A 493 1.10 7.11 -6.02
N ASP A 494 0.49 8.07 -6.71
CA ASP A 494 0.76 9.50 -6.55
C ASP A 494 -0.57 10.15 -6.17
N PRO A 495 -0.74 10.66 -4.94
CA PRO A 495 -1.92 11.40 -4.57
C PRO A 495 -1.93 12.68 -5.41
N LYS A 496 -2.80 12.73 -6.43
CA LYS A 496 -3.01 13.94 -7.23
C LYS A 496 -3.28 15.11 -6.28
N PRO A 497 -2.55 16.24 -6.36
CA PRO A 497 -3.04 17.47 -5.74
C PRO A 497 -4.39 17.79 -6.41
N GLU A 498 -5.45 17.81 -5.62
CA GLU A 498 -6.77 18.18 -6.11
C GLU A 498 -6.70 19.60 -6.69
N GLU A 499 -6.82 19.71 -8.02
CA GLU A 499 -7.14 21.01 -8.62
C GLU A 499 -8.45 21.50 -8.01
N PRO A 500 -8.58 22.80 -7.69
CA PRO A 500 -9.81 23.35 -7.12
C PRO A 500 -10.88 23.43 -8.21
N THR A 501 -11.44 22.28 -8.59
CA THR A 501 -12.53 22.15 -9.55
C THR A 501 -13.82 21.82 -8.80
N GLY A 502 -14.13 22.65 -7.82
CA GLY A 502 -15.37 22.57 -7.05
C GLY A 502 -16.40 23.62 -7.47
N PRO A 503 -17.71 23.29 -7.55
CA PRO A 503 -18.79 24.27 -7.66
C PRO A 503 -18.79 25.30 -6.51
N LEU A 504 -18.16 24.98 -5.38
CA LEU A 504 -18.01 25.85 -4.21
C LEU A 504 -17.13 27.08 -4.49
N ALA A 505 -16.08 26.96 -5.30
CA ALA A 505 -15.22 28.08 -5.69
C ALA A 505 -15.95 29.06 -6.64
N LEU A 506 -16.79 28.54 -7.53
CA LEU A 506 -17.65 29.37 -8.39
C LEU A 506 -18.76 30.05 -7.59
N LEU A 507 -19.31 29.37 -6.58
CA LEU A 507 -20.31 29.93 -5.68
C LEU A 507 -19.72 31.02 -4.78
N SER A 508 -18.50 30.87 -4.25
CA SER A 508 -17.86 31.92 -3.43
C SER A 508 -17.65 33.20 -4.22
N ILE A 509 -17.19 33.10 -5.49
CA ILE A 509 -17.05 34.25 -6.40
C ILE A 509 -18.42 34.88 -6.69
N ALA A 510 -19.44 34.07 -6.98
CA ALA A 510 -20.79 34.57 -7.27
C ALA A 510 -21.42 35.32 -6.07
N PHE A 511 -21.30 34.76 -4.85
CA PHE A 511 -21.79 35.41 -3.63
C PHE A 511 -21.00 36.68 -3.30
N GLY A 512 -19.69 36.71 -3.55
CA GLY A 512 -18.86 37.91 -3.40
C GLY A 512 -19.30 39.05 -4.33
N LEU A 513 -19.56 38.75 -5.62
CA LEU A 513 -20.05 39.73 -6.59
C LEU A 513 -21.46 40.25 -6.25
N LEU A 514 -22.36 39.38 -5.78
CA LEU A 514 -23.70 39.78 -5.33
C LEU A 514 -23.64 40.64 -4.06
N GLY A 515 -22.73 40.34 -3.13
CA GLY A 515 -22.47 41.17 -1.95
C GLY A 515 -22.00 42.58 -2.32
N LEU A 516 -21.05 42.70 -3.26
CA LEU A 516 -20.57 43.99 -3.77
C LEU A 516 -21.66 44.77 -4.50
N LEU A 517 -22.50 44.10 -5.28
CA LEU A 517 -23.65 44.71 -5.94
C LEU A 517 -24.67 45.24 -4.91
N SER A 518 -24.93 44.48 -3.85
CA SER A 518 -25.80 44.90 -2.74
C SER A 518 -25.26 46.13 -2.02
N LEU A 519 -23.95 46.21 -1.78
CA LEU A 519 -23.30 47.37 -1.18
C LEU A 519 -23.38 48.61 -2.08
N ARG A 520 -23.22 48.45 -3.39
CA ARG A 520 -23.46 49.55 -4.35
C ARG A 520 -24.91 50.05 -4.33
N LEU A 521 -25.87 49.13 -4.26
CA LEU A 521 -27.30 49.47 -4.14
C LEU A 521 -27.62 50.14 -2.80
N ALA A 522 -26.92 49.77 -1.72
CA ALA A 522 -27.02 50.45 -0.43
C ALA A 522 -26.55 51.92 -0.52
N VAL A 523 -25.42 52.19 -1.17
CA VAL A 523 -24.91 53.56 -1.38
C VAL A 523 -25.88 54.40 -2.22
N TRP A 524 -26.51 53.80 -3.23
CA TRP A 524 -27.57 54.47 -4.01
C TRP A 524 -28.83 54.73 -3.16
N ALA A 525 -29.28 53.74 -2.39
CA ALA A 525 -30.46 53.84 -1.53
C ALA A 525 -30.28 54.87 -0.40
N TRP A 526 -29.05 55.09 0.07
CA TRP A 526 -28.75 56.11 1.08
C TRP A 526 -29.14 57.54 0.64
N LYS A 527 -29.06 57.82 -0.67
CA LYS A 527 -29.44 59.13 -1.23
C LYS A 527 -30.93 59.28 -1.54
N ASN A 528 -31.63 58.17 -1.86
CA ASN A 528 -32.99 58.23 -2.42
C ASN A 528 -34.09 57.59 -1.53
N HIS A 529 -33.78 56.52 -0.78
CA HIS A 529 -34.76 55.73 -0.01
C HIS A 529 -34.17 55.11 1.27
N ARG A 530 -34.28 55.84 2.39
CA ARG A 530 -33.67 55.45 3.69
C ARG A 530 -34.20 54.13 4.26
N ASP A 531 -35.42 53.73 3.93
CA ASP A 531 -36.03 52.49 4.43
C ASP A 531 -35.44 51.23 3.77
N ALA A 532 -34.94 51.36 2.52
CA ALA A 532 -34.32 50.27 1.78
C ALA A 532 -32.83 50.09 2.12
N LEU A 533 -32.19 51.11 2.71
CA LEU A 533 -30.77 51.10 3.08
C LEU A 533 -30.43 49.97 4.06
N ARG A 534 -31.27 49.78 5.08
CA ARG A 534 -31.07 48.74 6.10
C ARG A 534 -31.13 47.33 5.50
N TRP A 535 -32.00 47.13 4.50
CA TRP A 535 -32.14 45.86 3.81
C TRP A 535 -30.93 45.54 2.91
N TYR A 536 -30.44 46.51 2.12
CA TYR A 536 -29.28 46.28 1.25
C TYR A 536 -27.95 46.13 2.01
N LEU A 537 -27.80 46.83 3.14
CA LEU A 537 -26.64 46.61 4.02
C LEU A 537 -26.67 45.20 4.65
N GLY A 538 -27.83 44.77 5.14
CA GLY A 538 -27.98 43.42 5.72
C GLY A 538 -27.81 42.29 4.70
N ALA A 539 -28.32 42.46 3.48
CA ALA A 539 -28.11 41.49 2.41
C ALA A 539 -26.63 41.42 1.97
N GLY A 540 -25.95 42.57 1.89
CA GLY A 540 -24.54 42.63 1.50
C GLY A 540 -23.61 41.96 2.52
N THR A 541 -23.86 42.15 3.81
CA THR A 541 -23.05 41.52 4.87
C THR A 541 -23.24 40.00 4.90
N VAL A 542 -24.47 39.51 4.77
CA VAL A 542 -24.75 38.06 4.75
C VAL A 542 -24.09 37.40 3.54
N LEU A 543 -24.26 37.96 2.33
CA LEU A 543 -23.67 37.40 1.11
C LEU A 543 -22.14 37.45 1.13
N GLY A 544 -21.55 38.53 1.67
CA GLY A 544 -20.09 38.65 1.83
C GLY A 544 -19.51 37.65 2.82
N LEU A 545 -20.14 37.47 3.99
CA LEU A 545 -19.69 36.48 4.98
C LEU A 545 -19.83 35.04 4.45
N THR A 546 -20.90 34.76 3.70
CA THR A 546 -21.11 33.45 3.08
C THR A 546 -20.04 33.15 2.03
N ALA A 547 -19.66 34.14 1.22
CA ALA A 547 -18.55 34.02 0.26
C ALA A 547 -17.21 33.76 0.97
N LEU A 548 -16.97 34.41 2.11
CA LEU A 548 -15.76 34.26 2.92
C LEU A 548 -15.64 32.87 3.53
N ILE A 549 -16.74 32.35 4.10
CA ILE A 549 -16.81 31.00 4.67
C ILE A 549 -16.61 29.94 3.59
N LEU A 550 -17.33 30.04 2.47
CA LEU A 550 -17.18 29.12 1.34
C LEU A 550 -15.78 29.18 0.74
N GLY A 551 -15.20 30.38 0.64
CA GLY A 551 -13.82 30.59 0.19
C GLY A 551 -12.78 29.98 1.13
N SER A 552 -12.94 30.15 2.45
CA SER A 552 -12.01 29.57 3.43
C SER A 552 -12.01 28.04 3.41
N CYS A 553 -13.15 27.41 3.12
CA CYS A 553 -13.25 25.95 2.94
C CYS A 553 -12.60 25.46 1.64
N THR A 554 -12.54 26.30 0.59
CA THR A 554 -11.94 25.91 -0.70
C THR A 554 -10.44 26.19 -0.81
N PHE A 555 -9.90 27.08 0.02
CA PHE A 555 -8.50 27.53 -0.04
C PHE A 555 -7.65 27.10 1.18
N GLY A 556 -8.16 26.21 2.04
CA GLY A 556 -7.38 25.62 3.13
C GLY A 556 -6.84 26.63 4.15
N LEU A 557 -7.46 27.81 4.31
CA LEU A 557 -6.97 28.85 5.22
C LEU A 557 -7.02 28.46 6.71
N PHE A 558 -7.61 27.31 7.04
CA PHE A 558 -7.62 26.73 8.39
C PHE A 558 -7.00 25.33 8.49
N ASP A 559 -6.46 24.77 7.41
CA ASP A 559 -5.59 23.59 7.50
C ASP A 559 -4.17 24.06 7.78
N ARG A 560 -3.89 24.35 9.05
CA ARG A 560 -2.52 24.23 9.53
C ARG A 560 -2.34 22.81 10.04
N ASN A 561 -1.71 21.99 9.21
CA ASN A 561 -0.77 20.98 9.68
C ASN A 561 0.19 21.68 10.66
N VAL A 562 0.02 21.40 11.95
CA VAL A 562 1.02 21.74 12.96
C VAL A 562 1.96 20.55 13.03
N GLU A 563 2.96 20.57 12.15
CA GLU A 563 4.26 20.03 12.50
C GLU A 563 4.81 20.85 13.67
N GLY A 564 5.46 20.15 14.61
CA GLY A 564 5.90 20.68 15.90
C GLY A 564 6.66 22.00 15.81
N GLY A 565 6.22 22.96 16.62
CA GLY A 565 6.89 24.24 16.83
C GLY A 565 6.29 24.92 18.06
N ASP A 566 7.10 25.04 19.10
CA ASP A 566 6.77 25.58 20.42
C ASP A 566 5.86 26.82 20.41
N LEU A 567 4.74 26.72 21.12
CA LEU A 567 4.08 27.87 21.72
C LEU A 567 4.21 27.77 23.23
N ALA A 568 5.34 28.28 23.72
CA ALA A 568 5.61 28.55 25.12
C ALA A 568 4.51 29.44 25.71
N LEU A 569 3.71 28.86 26.61
CA LEU A 569 2.98 29.60 27.63
C LEU A 569 3.93 29.78 28.82
N THR A 570 4.39 31.02 28.99
CA THR A 570 5.18 31.49 30.13
C THR A 570 4.46 31.25 31.46
N MET A 571 5.10 30.53 32.38
CA MET A 571 4.92 30.69 33.82
C MET A 571 6.30 30.74 34.49
N GLU A 572 6.59 31.88 35.12
CA GLU A 572 7.76 32.13 35.97
C GLU A 572 7.67 31.42 37.32
N ALA A 573 8.82 30.86 37.74
CA ALA A 573 9.43 30.79 39.09
C ALA A 573 10.32 29.53 39.15
N GLY A 574 11.59 29.49 39.54
CA GLY A 574 12.58 30.42 40.06
C GLY A 574 13.91 29.64 40.25
N GLU A 575 15.02 30.38 40.32
CA GLU A 575 16.43 30.06 40.66
C GLU A 575 16.74 28.78 41.48
N ALA A 576 17.92 28.12 41.47
CA ALA A 576 19.21 28.19 40.79
C ALA A 576 20.11 27.01 41.29
N VAL A 577 21.30 26.84 40.66
CA VAL A 577 22.62 26.46 41.25
C VAL A 577 23.30 25.14 40.81
N ASP A 578 24.45 25.35 40.16
CA ASP A 578 25.76 24.63 40.06
C ASP A 578 25.90 23.12 39.84
N GLY A 579 26.86 22.80 38.96
CA GLY A 579 27.57 21.52 38.96
C GLY A 579 28.27 21.18 37.65
N ILE A 580 29.27 21.98 37.23
CA ILE A 580 30.25 21.57 36.22
C ILE A 580 31.26 20.65 36.91
N ASP A 581 31.42 19.42 36.44
CA ASP A 581 32.65 18.66 36.62
C ASP A 581 33.15 18.12 35.27
N THR A 582 34.46 18.10 35.16
CA THR A 582 35.27 18.13 33.95
C THR A 582 35.97 16.79 33.70
N GLU A 583 35.97 16.36 32.42
CA GLU A 583 36.98 15.52 31.73
C GLU A 583 37.15 14.04 32.17
N PRO A 584 37.70 13.12 31.33
CA PRO A 584 38.55 13.40 30.17
C PRO A 584 38.19 12.73 28.84
N THR A 585 38.58 13.45 27.79
CA THR A 585 38.89 13.01 26.43
C THR A 585 39.38 11.55 26.32
N ALA A 586 38.57 10.70 25.67
CA ALA A 586 39.03 9.42 25.11
C ALA A 586 39.19 9.56 23.59
N THR A 587 40.43 9.34 23.16
CA THR A 587 40.95 9.24 21.79
C THR A 587 39.96 8.77 20.72
N LEU A 588 39.71 9.66 19.75
CA LEU A 588 39.01 9.35 18.50
C LEU A 588 39.74 8.23 17.75
N ASN A 589 39.07 7.09 17.55
CA ASN A 589 39.45 6.10 16.56
C ASN A 589 38.98 6.60 15.18
N PRO A 590 39.87 6.91 14.21
CA PRO A 590 39.46 7.44 12.91
C PRO A 590 38.71 6.45 12.01
N LEU A 591 38.37 5.25 12.52
CA LEU A 591 37.52 4.27 11.82
C LEU A 591 36.04 4.31 12.24
N ALA A 592 35.67 5.03 13.31
CA ALA A 592 34.29 5.09 13.82
C ALA A 592 33.39 6.16 13.15
N ILE A 593 33.82 6.72 12.01
CA ILE A 593 33.05 7.71 11.23
C ILE A 593 32.88 7.26 9.77
N MET A 594 32.98 5.95 9.49
CA MET A 594 32.62 5.43 8.18
C MET A 594 31.13 5.09 8.16
N PRO A 595 30.31 5.73 7.30
CA PRO A 595 28.88 5.49 7.30
C PRO A 595 28.54 4.06 6.83
N ALA A 596 27.42 3.52 7.31
CA ALA A 596 26.99 2.13 7.14
C ALA A 596 26.89 1.63 5.68
N TYR A 597 26.89 2.51 4.68
CA TYR A 597 26.84 2.11 3.26
C TYR A 597 28.07 1.31 2.79
N LEU A 598 29.16 1.27 3.56
CA LEU A 598 30.37 0.52 3.22
C LEU A 598 30.29 -0.99 3.55
N PHE A 599 29.25 -1.44 4.26
CA PHE A 599 29.11 -2.83 4.72
C PHE A 599 27.82 -3.55 4.28
N ALA A 600 26.99 -2.93 3.43
CA ALA A 600 25.85 -3.62 2.82
C ALA A 600 26.33 -4.62 1.75
N THR A 601 25.99 -5.91 1.90
CA THR A 601 26.03 -6.85 0.78
C THR A 601 25.08 -6.37 -0.31
N PRO A 602 25.53 -6.23 -1.56
CA PRO A 602 24.77 -5.56 -2.60
C PRO A 602 23.52 -6.39 -2.95
N VAL A 603 22.35 -5.74 -2.85
CA VAL A 603 21.18 -6.10 -3.66
C VAL A 603 21.68 -6.25 -5.09
N VAL A 604 21.39 -7.37 -5.76
CA VAL A 604 21.63 -7.47 -7.21
C VAL A 604 20.63 -6.54 -7.86
N GLU A 605 21.06 -5.29 -7.99
CA GLU A 605 20.37 -4.24 -8.67
C GLU A 605 20.12 -4.70 -10.11
N GLU A 606 18.85 -4.92 -10.46
CA GLU A 606 18.47 -5.11 -11.86
C GLU A 606 18.88 -3.85 -12.61
N THR A 607 19.96 -3.99 -13.38
CA THR A 607 20.63 -2.92 -14.11
C THR A 607 20.51 -3.23 -15.58
N LEU A 608 20.30 -2.19 -16.38
CA LEU A 608 20.28 -2.31 -17.84
C LEU A 608 21.60 -2.97 -18.29
N PRO A 609 21.54 -4.02 -19.14
CA PRO A 609 22.74 -4.61 -19.70
C PRO A 609 23.59 -3.56 -20.42
N ALA A 610 24.91 -3.61 -20.26
CA ALA A 610 25.81 -2.71 -20.97
C ALA A 610 25.83 -3.07 -22.46
N TYR A 611 25.14 -2.27 -23.28
CA TYR A 611 25.14 -2.44 -24.73
C TYR A 611 26.29 -1.65 -25.37
N PRO A 612 27.07 -2.26 -26.27
CA PRO A 612 28.12 -1.54 -26.99
C PRO A 612 27.50 -0.56 -27.98
N ILE A 613 27.98 0.69 -27.97
CA ILE A 613 27.57 1.71 -28.94
C ILE A 613 28.19 1.38 -30.30
N PRO A 614 27.39 1.28 -31.38
CA PRO A 614 27.89 0.94 -32.70
C PRO A 614 28.78 2.06 -33.26
N THR A 615 29.61 1.71 -34.26
CA THR A 615 30.33 2.73 -35.03
C THR A 615 29.33 3.50 -35.91
N PRO A 616 29.36 4.85 -35.92
CA PRO A 616 28.40 5.62 -36.69
C PRO A 616 28.49 5.32 -38.19
N PRO A 617 27.35 5.25 -38.91
CA PRO A 617 27.34 4.95 -40.33
C PRO A 617 28.07 6.03 -41.14
N ALA A 618 28.87 5.61 -42.13
CA ALA A 618 29.78 6.46 -42.92
C ALA A 618 29.11 7.49 -43.86
N GLN A 619 27.79 7.72 -43.74
CA GLN A 619 27.04 8.72 -44.51
C GLN A 619 26.42 9.75 -43.57
N ALA A 620 27.24 10.72 -43.15
CA ALA A 620 26.78 11.91 -42.46
C ALA A 620 25.99 12.81 -43.44
N THR A 621 24.75 13.14 -43.09
CA THR A 621 24.06 14.28 -43.73
C THR A 621 24.49 15.51 -42.95
N THR A 622 25.29 16.39 -43.55
CA THR A 622 25.86 17.55 -42.85
C THR A 622 24.76 18.52 -42.42
N ILE A 623 24.72 18.90 -41.14
CA ILE A 623 23.92 20.01 -40.64
C ILE A 623 24.44 21.30 -41.32
N PRO A 624 23.61 22.09 -42.04
CA PRO A 624 24.07 23.27 -42.79
C PRO A 624 24.60 24.46 -41.97
N ALA A 625 24.91 24.31 -40.68
CA ALA A 625 25.15 25.44 -39.78
C ALA A 625 26.35 25.32 -38.83
N VAL A 626 27.18 24.26 -38.89
CA VAL A 626 28.36 24.14 -38.00
C VAL A 626 29.63 23.84 -38.81
N PRO A 627 30.68 24.70 -38.79
CA PRO A 627 31.93 24.51 -39.55
C PRO A 627 32.85 23.38 -39.03
N GLN A 628 32.37 22.54 -38.10
CA GLN A 628 33.17 21.50 -37.44
C GLN A 628 32.85 20.12 -38.04
N SER A 629 33.81 19.20 -37.98
CA SER A 629 33.59 17.79 -38.32
C SER A 629 32.33 17.27 -37.60
N PRO A 630 31.44 16.50 -38.27
CA PRO A 630 30.24 15.94 -37.63
C PRO A 630 30.62 15.22 -36.34
N ASP A 631 29.89 15.52 -35.27
CA ASP A 631 30.10 14.85 -34.00
C ASP A 631 29.55 13.44 -34.09
N THR A 632 30.43 12.51 -33.78
CA THR A 632 30.20 11.06 -33.85
C THR A 632 30.44 10.42 -32.48
N SER A 633 30.47 11.24 -31.42
CA SER A 633 30.54 10.79 -30.05
C SER A 633 29.16 10.46 -29.49
N ALA A 634 29.13 9.55 -28.52
CA ALA A 634 27.90 9.09 -27.89
C ALA A 634 27.23 10.20 -27.07
N VAL A 635 25.92 10.09 -26.91
CA VAL A 635 25.17 10.89 -25.93
C VAL A 635 25.46 10.36 -24.54
N THR A 636 25.85 11.23 -23.62
CA THR A 636 26.27 10.83 -22.27
C THR A 636 25.34 11.36 -21.19
N ARG A 637 24.67 12.50 -21.41
CA ARG A 637 23.85 13.17 -20.40
C ARG A 637 22.75 14.02 -21.04
N ILE A 638 21.62 14.11 -20.37
CA ILE A 638 20.50 14.99 -20.72
C ILE A 638 20.18 15.92 -19.55
N ILE A 639 19.91 17.18 -19.86
CA ILE A 639 19.47 18.19 -18.90
C ILE A 639 18.19 18.86 -19.41
N ILE A 640 17.15 18.93 -18.57
CA ILE A 640 15.89 19.64 -18.84
C ILE A 640 15.65 20.61 -17.68
N PRO A 641 16.15 21.85 -17.78
CA PRO A 641 16.17 22.78 -16.64
C PRO A 641 14.79 23.13 -16.08
N SER A 642 13.76 23.20 -16.92
CA SER A 642 12.40 23.55 -16.47
C SER A 642 11.73 22.46 -15.62
N LEU A 643 12.29 21.25 -15.62
CA LEU A 643 11.77 20.09 -14.88
C LEU A 643 12.75 19.54 -13.83
N ASP A 644 13.88 20.21 -13.62
CA ASP A 644 14.97 19.75 -12.74
C ASP A 644 15.47 18.32 -13.08
N VAL A 645 15.47 17.98 -14.38
CA VAL A 645 16.01 16.71 -14.86
C VAL A 645 17.46 16.91 -15.23
N ASP A 646 18.34 16.14 -14.59
CA ASP A 646 19.76 16.08 -14.91
C ASP A 646 20.25 14.65 -14.69
N THR A 647 20.41 13.88 -15.77
CA THR A 647 20.72 12.45 -15.68
C THR A 647 21.53 11.92 -16.86
N ASN A 648 22.11 10.73 -16.67
CA ASN A 648 22.90 10.03 -17.67
C ASN A 648 22.02 9.46 -18.79
N VAL A 649 22.64 9.28 -19.96
CA VAL A 649 22.01 8.65 -21.12
C VAL A 649 22.68 7.32 -21.41
N ALA A 650 21.90 6.24 -21.54
CA ALA A 650 22.37 4.89 -21.84
C ALA A 650 21.92 4.45 -23.24
N TYR A 651 22.83 3.91 -24.06
CA TYR A 651 22.47 3.37 -25.37
C TYR A 651 21.74 2.03 -25.24
N VAL A 652 20.64 1.86 -25.97
CA VAL A 652 19.86 0.61 -26.02
C VAL A 652 19.64 0.23 -27.48
N PRO A 653 20.06 -0.94 -27.96
CA PRO A 653 19.83 -1.35 -29.35
C PRO A 653 18.37 -1.74 -29.57
N PHE A 654 17.92 -1.65 -30.82
CA PHE A 654 16.64 -2.21 -31.22
C PHE A 654 16.77 -3.73 -31.38
N ASP A 655 15.89 -4.50 -30.74
CA ASP A 655 15.95 -5.98 -30.75
C ASP A 655 15.18 -6.63 -31.92
N GLY A 656 14.56 -5.80 -32.77
CA GLY A 656 13.67 -6.22 -33.85
C GLY A 656 12.18 -6.02 -33.53
N ASN A 657 11.82 -5.93 -32.26
CA ASN A 657 10.47 -5.61 -31.79
C ASN A 657 10.42 -4.27 -31.03
N THR A 658 11.31 -4.06 -30.07
CA THR A 658 11.34 -2.86 -29.21
C THR A 658 12.77 -2.59 -28.74
N TRP A 659 12.93 -1.58 -27.90
CA TRP A 659 14.16 -1.34 -27.14
C TRP A 659 14.01 -1.96 -25.75
N PRO A 660 14.83 -2.96 -25.38
CA PRO A 660 14.74 -3.64 -24.10
C PRO A 660 15.32 -2.77 -22.98
N ILE A 661 14.49 -1.84 -22.48
CA ILE A 661 14.84 -0.92 -21.39
C ILE A 661 14.61 -1.52 -19.99
N GLN A 662 14.51 -2.84 -19.88
CA GLN A 662 14.38 -3.51 -18.58
C GLN A 662 15.68 -3.30 -17.78
N GLY A 663 15.55 -2.81 -16.54
CA GLY A 663 16.69 -2.41 -15.70
C GLY A 663 17.18 -0.97 -15.93
N LEU A 664 16.53 -0.19 -16.82
CA LEU A 664 16.74 1.25 -16.92
C LEU A 664 16.20 1.93 -15.63
N ARG A 665 17.05 2.71 -14.95
CA ARG A 665 16.71 3.36 -13.69
C ARG A 665 16.51 4.86 -13.94
N GLN A 666 17.27 5.71 -13.25
CA GLN A 666 17.20 7.16 -13.45
C GLN A 666 17.80 7.61 -14.78
N GLU A 667 18.47 6.73 -15.52
CA GLU A 667 19.00 7.03 -16.85
C GLU A 667 17.89 7.19 -17.90
N VAL A 668 18.22 7.91 -18.96
CA VAL A 668 17.40 7.98 -20.18
C VAL A 668 18.01 7.06 -21.23
N ALA A 669 17.21 6.20 -21.84
CA ALA A 669 17.65 5.36 -22.93
C ALA A 669 17.75 6.17 -24.24
N TRP A 670 18.92 6.18 -24.87
CA TRP A 670 19.08 6.54 -26.28
C TRP A 670 18.73 5.33 -27.14
N LEU A 671 17.65 5.50 -27.91
CA LEU A 671 17.07 4.44 -28.72
C LEU A 671 17.94 4.20 -29.96
N GLY A 672 18.62 3.05 -29.99
CA GLY A 672 19.42 2.61 -31.12
C GLY A 672 18.61 2.54 -32.42
N ASP A 673 19.30 2.63 -33.55
CA ASP A 673 18.73 2.81 -34.90
C ASP A 673 18.04 4.17 -35.14
N THR A 674 17.91 5.02 -34.12
CA THR A 674 17.63 6.45 -34.31
C THR A 674 18.93 7.24 -34.51
N SER A 675 18.80 8.52 -34.88
CA SER A 675 19.96 9.31 -35.27
C SER A 675 20.88 9.64 -34.09
N TRP A 676 22.13 9.95 -34.42
CA TRP A 676 23.09 10.53 -33.49
C TRP A 676 22.89 12.06 -33.49
N PRO A 677 22.92 12.76 -32.33
CA PRO A 677 22.70 14.20 -32.29
C PRO A 677 23.60 15.01 -33.23
N GLY A 678 24.86 14.60 -33.36
CA GLY A 678 25.84 15.26 -34.23
C GLY A 678 25.74 14.96 -35.72
N LEU A 679 24.91 13.98 -36.12
CA LEU A 679 24.68 13.62 -37.51
C LEU A 679 23.36 14.21 -38.06
N GLY A 680 22.65 15.00 -37.26
CA GLY A 680 21.34 15.56 -37.61
C GLY A 680 20.22 14.51 -37.50
N GLY A 681 19.06 14.73 -38.12
CA GLY A 681 17.94 13.79 -38.08
C GLY A 681 17.22 13.75 -36.74
N ASN A 682 16.57 12.62 -36.41
CA ASN A 682 15.79 12.47 -35.18
C ASN A 682 16.49 11.53 -34.19
N THR A 683 16.89 12.05 -33.03
CA THR A 683 17.45 11.24 -31.93
C THR A 683 16.32 10.83 -30.98
N GLY A 684 16.04 9.53 -30.89
CA GLY A 684 15.01 8.99 -30.00
C GLY A 684 15.52 8.76 -28.58
N LEU A 685 14.75 9.20 -27.60
CA LEU A 685 15.05 9.06 -26.18
C LEU A 685 13.84 8.49 -25.45
N ALA A 686 14.05 7.56 -24.52
CA ALA A 686 12.98 7.02 -23.67
C ALA A 686 13.39 7.06 -22.21
N GLY A 687 12.48 7.49 -21.34
CA GLY A 687 12.73 7.59 -19.91
C GLY A 687 11.49 7.16 -19.13
N HIS A 688 11.72 6.58 -17.96
CA HIS A 688 10.62 6.08 -17.15
C HIS A 688 9.76 7.22 -16.58
N VAL A 689 8.44 7.01 -16.53
CA VAL A 689 7.52 7.83 -15.70
C VAL A 689 7.78 7.54 -14.23
N THR A 690 8.06 6.29 -13.90
CA THR A 690 8.19 5.76 -12.54
C THR A 690 9.20 4.62 -12.52
N LEU A 691 9.96 4.53 -11.43
CA LEU A 691 10.98 3.53 -11.18
C LEU A 691 10.59 2.62 -10.03
N ARG A 692 10.83 1.32 -10.22
CA ARG A 692 10.49 0.28 -9.24
C ARG A 692 11.26 0.51 -7.94
N GLY A 693 10.53 0.76 -6.84
CA GLY A 693 11.10 0.96 -5.50
C GLY A 693 11.86 2.28 -5.29
N ILE A 694 11.90 3.18 -6.29
CA ILE A 694 12.66 4.44 -6.24
C ILE A 694 11.72 5.67 -6.36
N GLY A 695 10.55 5.52 -6.98
CA GLY A 695 9.55 6.59 -7.10
C GLY A 695 9.48 7.17 -8.51
N ASN A 696 9.61 8.50 -8.64
CA ASN A 696 9.51 9.18 -9.94
C ASN A 696 10.70 8.84 -10.85
N GLY A 697 10.40 8.56 -12.11
CA GLY A 697 11.42 8.43 -13.15
C GLY A 697 11.73 9.77 -13.82
N PRO A 698 12.81 9.83 -14.61
CA PRO A 698 13.33 11.09 -15.16
C PRO A 698 12.32 11.77 -16.11
N PHE A 699 11.41 11.01 -16.71
CA PHE A 699 10.40 11.54 -17.63
C PHE A 699 8.99 11.54 -17.02
N ARG A 700 8.86 11.56 -15.68
CA ARG A 700 7.57 11.68 -14.99
C ARG A 700 6.77 12.90 -15.45
N TYR A 701 7.43 14.05 -15.55
CA TYR A 701 6.80 15.36 -15.73
C TYR A 701 7.06 15.99 -17.11
N ILE A 702 7.56 15.24 -18.10
CA ILE A 702 7.81 15.82 -19.44
C ILE A 702 6.54 16.30 -20.16
N MET A 703 5.36 15.90 -19.69
CA MET A 703 4.09 16.47 -20.15
C MET A 703 3.95 17.96 -19.80
N ASP A 704 4.62 18.43 -18.76
CA ASP A 704 4.54 19.82 -18.27
C ASP A 704 5.46 20.78 -19.07
N LEU A 705 6.33 20.26 -19.94
CA LEU A 705 7.14 21.06 -20.84
C LEU A 705 6.29 21.96 -21.72
N ARG A 706 6.67 23.23 -21.80
CA ARG A 706 6.04 24.22 -22.67
C ARG A 706 6.79 24.29 -23.99
N LEU A 707 6.09 24.73 -25.03
CA LEU A 707 6.74 25.03 -26.31
C LEU A 707 7.79 26.13 -26.09
N GLY A 708 9.00 25.91 -26.60
CA GLY A 708 10.17 26.77 -26.38
C GLY A 708 11.01 26.41 -25.15
N ASP A 709 10.57 25.47 -24.29
CA ASP A 709 11.41 25.00 -23.19
C ASP A 709 12.67 24.32 -23.74
N VAL A 710 13.77 24.46 -23.00
CA VAL A 710 15.10 24.01 -23.43
C VAL A 710 15.38 22.59 -22.96
N VAL A 711 15.98 21.80 -23.85
CA VAL A 711 16.58 20.50 -23.54
C VAL A 711 18.03 20.51 -24.01
N GLU A 712 18.97 20.15 -23.13
CA GLU A 712 20.39 20.04 -23.49
C GLU A 712 20.81 18.56 -23.55
N LEU A 713 21.42 18.15 -24.67
CA LEU A 713 22.09 16.86 -24.82
C LEU A 713 23.60 17.06 -24.86
N HIS A 714 24.29 16.32 -24.00
CA HIS A 714 25.73 16.33 -23.92
C HIS A 714 26.30 15.09 -24.61
N THR A 715 27.38 15.33 -25.34
CA THR A 715 28.22 14.31 -25.94
C THR A 715 29.65 14.51 -25.44
N GLU A 716 30.61 13.70 -25.91
CA GLU A 716 32.01 13.90 -25.54
C GLU A 716 32.61 15.20 -26.11
N ARG A 717 32.05 15.71 -27.21
CA ARG A 717 32.61 16.87 -27.93
C ARG A 717 31.76 18.13 -27.80
N ASN A 718 30.44 17.99 -27.82
CA ASN A 718 29.51 19.12 -27.90
C ASN A 718 28.34 19.03 -26.92
N VAL A 719 27.77 20.20 -26.65
CA VAL A 719 26.45 20.37 -26.04
C VAL A 719 25.49 20.85 -27.11
N TYR A 720 24.42 20.09 -27.30
CA TYR A 720 23.33 20.37 -28.23
C TYR A 720 22.15 20.92 -27.46
N LYS A 721 21.73 22.14 -27.79
CA LYS A 721 20.57 22.79 -27.19
C LYS A 721 19.39 22.68 -28.14
N TYR A 722 18.30 22.11 -27.66
CA TYR A 722 17.04 21.94 -28.37
C TYR A 722 15.94 22.76 -27.70
N GLU A 723 14.95 23.19 -28.48
CA GLU A 723 13.74 23.84 -27.97
C GLU A 723 12.50 23.00 -28.32
N VAL A 724 11.65 22.75 -27.32
CA VAL A 724 10.44 21.94 -27.46
C VAL A 724 9.50 22.57 -28.49
N SER A 725 9.12 21.82 -29.51
CA SER A 725 8.29 22.29 -30.61
C SER A 725 6.95 21.57 -30.75
N GLU A 726 6.83 20.36 -30.20
CA GLU A 726 5.59 19.56 -30.31
C GLU A 726 5.41 18.58 -29.15
N LYS A 727 4.14 18.27 -28.81
CA LYS A 727 3.75 17.20 -27.90
C LYS A 727 2.60 16.41 -28.50
N LEU A 728 2.75 15.09 -28.61
CA LEU A 728 1.76 14.19 -29.20
C LEU A 728 1.54 12.96 -28.31
N VAL A 729 0.29 12.60 -28.08
CA VAL A 729 -0.05 11.30 -27.46
C VAL A 729 -0.33 10.30 -28.58
N ILE A 730 0.47 9.23 -28.61
CA ILE A 730 0.48 8.22 -29.66
C ILE A 730 0.13 6.83 -29.15
N ASP A 731 -0.24 5.95 -30.07
CA ASP A 731 -0.25 4.51 -29.81
C ASP A 731 1.20 3.98 -29.74
N GLU A 732 1.47 2.97 -28.93
CA GLU A 732 2.81 2.40 -28.84
C GLU A 732 3.30 1.74 -30.14
N THR A 733 2.40 1.39 -31.07
CA THR A 733 2.77 0.86 -32.39
C THR A 733 3.16 1.95 -33.38
N ASP A 734 2.96 3.22 -33.02
CA ASP A 734 3.28 4.36 -33.88
C ASP A 734 4.76 4.72 -33.80
N LEU A 735 5.58 4.02 -34.58
CA LEU A 735 7.00 4.30 -34.72
C LEU A 735 7.29 5.56 -35.57
N SER A 736 6.27 6.19 -36.18
CA SER A 736 6.48 7.34 -37.07
C SER A 736 7.12 8.53 -36.35
N VAL A 737 6.90 8.66 -35.03
CA VAL A 737 7.53 9.71 -34.22
C VAL A 737 9.05 9.55 -34.07
N LEU A 738 9.60 8.37 -34.34
CA LEU A 738 11.03 8.08 -34.30
C LEU A 738 11.68 8.02 -35.69
N GLU A 739 10.89 8.25 -36.76
CA GLU A 739 11.43 8.27 -38.11
C GLU A 739 12.47 9.37 -38.30
N LYS A 740 13.36 9.16 -39.27
CA LYS A 740 14.42 10.10 -39.62
C LYS A 740 13.80 11.43 -40.07
N SER A 741 14.29 12.52 -39.47
CA SER A 741 13.96 13.89 -39.88
C SER A 741 15.02 14.45 -40.85
N ASP A 742 14.63 15.43 -41.66
CA ASP A 742 15.56 16.24 -42.47
C ASP A 742 16.23 17.35 -41.64
N SER A 743 15.62 17.73 -40.50
CA SER A 743 16.18 18.65 -39.51
C SER A 743 16.74 17.89 -38.30
N SER A 744 17.70 18.48 -37.59
CA SER A 744 18.19 17.94 -36.32
C SER A 744 17.16 18.17 -35.21
N ARG A 745 16.62 17.09 -34.66
CA ARG A 745 15.62 17.10 -33.60
C ARG A 745 15.80 15.91 -32.65
N ILE A 746 15.15 15.99 -31.50
CA ILE A 746 15.04 14.90 -30.54
C ILE A 746 13.58 14.58 -30.28
N THR A 747 13.26 13.30 -30.07
CA THR A 747 11.94 12.85 -29.63
C THR A 747 12.09 12.11 -28.31
N MET A 748 11.51 12.68 -27.25
CA MET A 748 11.46 12.10 -25.91
C MET A 748 10.15 11.35 -25.71
N ILE A 749 10.23 10.09 -25.32
CA ILE A 749 9.11 9.17 -25.17
C ILE A 749 8.92 8.84 -23.70
N THR A 750 7.67 8.96 -23.22
CA THR A 750 7.24 8.43 -21.93
C THR A 750 5.86 7.77 -21.99
N CYS A 751 5.40 7.17 -20.89
CA CYS A 751 4.10 6.50 -20.81
C CYS A 751 2.98 7.44 -20.35
N VAL A 752 1.77 7.24 -20.91
CA VAL A 752 0.55 7.93 -20.49
C VAL A 752 -0.66 6.98 -20.58
N ASP A 753 -1.76 7.37 -19.92
CA ASP A 753 -3.02 6.62 -19.88
C ASP A 753 -2.89 5.23 -19.25
N TRP A 754 -2.73 5.21 -17.94
CA TRP A 754 -2.74 4.00 -17.15
C TRP A 754 -4.08 3.27 -17.25
N ASN A 755 -4.03 1.97 -17.54
CA ASN A 755 -5.19 1.09 -17.48
C ASN A 755 -5.13 0.22 -16.23
N GLU A 756 -6.06 0.48 -15.30
CA GLU A 756 -6.14 -0.23 -14.02
C GLU A 756 -6.42 -1.72 -14.18
N THR A 757 -7.22 -2.10 -15.17
CA THR A 757 -7.59 -3.50 -15.42
C THR A 757 -6.42 -4.35 -15.93
N LEU A 758 -5.55 -3.77 -16.77
CA LEU A 758 -4.42 -4.47 -17.39
C LEU A 758 -3.09 -4.23 -16.66
N GLY A 759 -3.03 -3.26 -15.75
CA GLY A 759 -1.81 -2.90 -15.05
C GLY A 759 -0.72 -2.35 -15.98
N ILE A 760 -1.09 -1.65 -17.06
CA ILE A 760 -0.15 -1.13 -18.07
C ILE A 760 -0.59 0.25 -18.57
N TYR A 761 0.35 1.02 -19.13
CA TYR A 761 0.05 2.26 -19.86
C TYR A 761 -0.32 1.97 -21.31
N LEU A 762 -1.49 2.46 -21.75
CA LEU A 762 -2.04 2.17 -23.07
C LEU A 762 -1.42 2.99 -24.19
N ARG A 763 -0.93 4.20 -23.88
CA ARG A 763 -0.41 5.15 -24.87
C ARG A 763 0.96 5.66 -24.46
N ARG A 764 1.62 6.37 -25.38
CA ARG A 764 2.89 7.06 -25.13
C ARG A 764 2.73 8.55 -25.38
N LEU A 765 3.47 9.34 -24.64
CA LEU A 765 3.66 10.75 -24.92
C LEU A 765 5.00 10.90 -25.63
N ALA A 766 4.95 11.46 -26.83
CA ALA A 766 6.11 11.89 -27.59
C ALA A 766 6.23 13.41 -27.51
N VAL A 767 7.35 13.89 -26.97
CA VAL A 767 7.71 15.31 -26.93
C VAL A 767 8.86 15.53 -27.88
N THR A 768 8.68 16.41 -28.86
CA THR A 768 9.70 16.68 -29.87
C THR A 768 10.31 18.06 -29.66
N ALA A 769 11.62 18.16 -29.83
CA ALA A 769 12.37 19.42 -29.70
C ALA A 769 13.37 19.58 -30.85
N ASP A 770 13.45 20.78 -31.41
CA ASP A 770 14.28 21.08 -32.59
C ASP A 770 15.58 21.79 -32.18
N LEU A 771 16.68 21.50 -32.88
CA LEU A 771 18.01 22.02 -32.53
C LEU A 771 18.08 23.53 -32.75
N VAL A 772 18.57 24.26 -31.74
CA VAL A 772 18.76 25.71 -31.82
C VAL A 772 20.22 26.15 -31.71
N GLU A 773 21.06 25.41 -30.98
CA GLU A 773 22.45 25.81 -30.72
C GLU A 773 23.35 24.57 -30.52
N VAL A 774 24.59 24.64 -31.01
CA VAL A 774 25.64 23.66 -30.74
C VAL A 774 26.84 24.38 -30.14
N ARG A 775 27.30 23.95 -28.97
CA ARG A 775 28.45 24.51 -28.25
C ARG A 775 29.53 23.45 -28.07
N GLY A 776 30.76 23.73 -28.53
CA GLY A 776 31.90 22.84 -28.33
C GLY A 776 32.44 22.90 -26.89
N LEU A 777 32.78 21.74 -26.32
CA LEU A 777 33.27 21.65 -24.93
C LEU A 777 34.76 22.04 -24.76
N HIS A 778 35.50 22.33 -25.83
CA HIS A 778 36.96 22.52 -25.83
C HIS A 778 37.49 23.98 -25.97
N GLU A 779 36.68 25.03 -25.80
CA GLU A 779 37.13 26.43 -25.98
C GLU A 779 37.26 27.27 -24.70
N ARG A 780 37.57 26.68 -23.53
CA ARG A 780 37.96 27.43 -22.34
C ARG A 780 39.32 26.99 -21.80
N GLY A 781 40.40 27.48 -22.42
CA GLY A 781 41.73 27.29 -21.88
C GLY A 781 42.91 27.61 -22.79
N SER A 782 42.98 28.79 -23.41
CA SER A 782 44.27 29.44 -23.75
C SER A 782 44.06 30.83 -24.37
N GLU A 783 44.00 31.88 -23.57
CA GLU A 783 44.41 33.22 -24.01
C GLU A 783 44.87 34.05 -22.81
N VAL A 784 46.01 33.64 -22.22
CA VAL A 784 46.86 34.58 -21.47
C VAL A 784 47.82 35.18 -22.50
N SER A 785 47.42 36.33 -23.03
CA SER A 785 48.24 37.20 -23.87
C SER A 785 49.52 37.62 -23.11
N MET A 786 50.65 36.98 -23.43
CA MET A 786 51.94 37.64 -23.34
C MET A 786 52.02 38.65 -24.48
N ASN A 787 52.11 39.94 -24.16
CA ASN A 787 52.53 40.96 -25.11
C ASN A 787 53.97 41.39 -24.75
N PRO A 788 54.86 41.57 -25.73
CA PRO A 788 56.31 41.74 -25.53
C PRO A 788 56.72 43.11 -24.96
#